data_AF-A0A453FCX1-F1
#
_entry.id   AF-A0A453FCX1-F1
#
_cell.length_a   1.000
_cell.length_b   1.000
_cell.length_c   1.000
_cell.angle_alpha   90.00
_cell.angle_beta   90.00
_cell.angle_gamma   90.00
#
_symmetry.space_group_name_H-M   'P 1'
#
loop_
_entity.id
_entity.type
_entity.pdbx_description
1 polymer ?
#
loop_
_entity_poly.entity_id
_entity_poly.type
_entity_poly.pdbx_seq_one_letter_code
_entity_poly.pdbx_strand_id
1 'polypeptide(L)'
;GFSSDRVAVSSLLAVGAVHQHLVANLERTRVGLLVESAEPREVHHFCTLVGFGADAICPYLAIEAIWCLQTDGKIPPTDSKEELVEKYFYASIYGMMKVLAKMGISTLASYKGAQIFEALGLSSEVIHKCFEGTPSRIEGATFEMLARDALRLHELAFPSRTPPPGSADAKALPNPGDYHWRKNGEVHLNDPLAMAKLQEAAKVNSREAYKEYSKRIQELNKACNLRGMLKFIDSTSKISLDEVEPASEIVKRFCTGAMSYGSISLEAHTALAVAMNKLGGKSNTGEGGEQPSRMEPLPDGSMNPKRSAIKQVASGRFGVSSYYLTNADELQIKMAQGAKPGEGGELPGHKVIGDIAVTRHSTAGVGLISPPPHHDIYSIEDLAQLIHDLKNSNPQARISVKLVSEAGVGVVASGVVKGHADHVLISGHDGGTGASRWTGIKNAGLPWELGLAETHQTLVANGLRGRAVLQTDGQLKTGRDVAVACLLGAEEFGFSTAPLITLGCIMMRKCHTNTCPVGIATQDPVLREKFAGEPEHVINFFFMLAEELREIMAQLGLRTINEMVGRSDMLEVDPEVVKSNEKLENIDLSLILKPAAEIRPGAAQYCVEKQDHGLDMALDNKLIALSRPALEKEVRVFVETPIKNTNRAVGTTLSHEVTKRYHMKGLDPGTIHVKLTGSAGQSFGAFLCPGITLELEGDSNDYVGKGLSGGKIVVYPPRNSTFSAEDNIVIGNVALYGATKGEAYFNGMAAERFCVRNSGARTVVEGIGDHGCEYMTGGTVVILGKTGRNFAAGMSGGIAYVYDVDGTFSARCNNELVDLYHVEEEDDVTTLKMMIEQHRLHTESVLAKDILSKFDTLLPKFVKVYPRDYKRVLEEMKAEKAAARPTKEPKVANGVSVTTKKIQTEKSSSRPTRVANAKKYRGFVTYEREGVSYRDPNERVKDWNEVAIESVPGPLLNTQSARCMDCGTPFCHQESSGAGCPLGNKIPEFNELVHQNRWREALDRLLETNNFPEFTGRVCPAPCEGSCVLGIIENPVSIKSIECSIIDKGFEEGWMVPRPPLQRT
;
A
#
# COMPACT_ATOMS: atom_id res chain seq x y z
N GLY A 1 20.07 -37.77 3.45
CA GLY A 1 18.97 -37.83 4.42
C GLY A 1 19.36 -37.08 5.67
N PHE A 2 18.40 -36.40 6.29
CA PHE A 2 18.54 -35.78 7.61
C PHE A 2 18.04 -36.78 8.69
N SER A 3 18.60 -36.70 9.90
CA SER A 3 18.27 -37.58 11.03
C SER A 3 18.81 -36.96 12.32
N SER A 4 18.52 -37.52 13.49
CA SER A 4 19.03 -36.96 14.76
C SER A 4 20.56 -36.80 14.80
N ASP A 5 21.30 -37.62 14.04
CA ASP A 5 22.76 -37.58 13.86
C ASP A 5 23.25 -36.85 12.60
N ARG A 6 22.34 -36.32 11.76
CA ARG A 6 22.68 -35.67 10.48
C ARG A 6 21.89 -34.38 10.27
N VAL A 7 22.60 -33.25 10.37
CA VAL A 7 22.07 -31.91 10.08
C VAL A 7 21.90 -31.73 8.57
N ALA A 8 20.77 -31.14 8.16
CA ALA A 8 20.54 -30.78 6.77
C ALA A 8 21.32 -29.50 6.39
N VAL A 9 21.93 -29.50 5.21
CA VAL A 9 22.53 -28.29 4.62
C VAL A 9 21.42 -27.44 3.99
N SER A 10 21.53 -26.11 4.06
CA SER A 10 20.60 -25.22 3.35
C SER A 10 20.58 -25.57 1.86
N SER A 11 19.37 -25.74 1.34
CA SER A 11 19.13 -26.11 -0.05
C SER A 11 19.68 -25.04 -0.99
N LEU A 12 19.54 -23.77 -0.59
CA LEU A 12 20.01 -22.63 -1.37
C LEU A 12 21.54 -22.58 -1.46
N LEU A 13 22.25 -22.78 -0.33
CA LEU A 13 23.71 -22.83 -0.31
C LEU A 13 24.24 -24.01 -1.15
N ALA A 14 23.62 -25.19 -1.02
CA ALA A 14 24.03 -26.36 -1.78
C ALA A 14 23.86 -26.17 -3.29
N VAL A 15 22.69 -25.66 -3.72
CA VAL A 15 22.41 -25.39 -5.14
C VAL A 15 23.33 -24.33 -5.69
N GLY A 16 23.49 -23.21 -4.97
CA GLY A 16 24.37 -22.12 -5.39
C GLY A 16 25.81 -22.60 -5.56
N ALA A 17 26.36 -23.30 -4.57
CA ALA A 17 27.73 -23.82 -4.63
C ALA A 17 27.96 -24.79 -5.80
N VAL A 18 27.02 -25.71 -6.04
CA VAL A 18 27.10 -26.65 -7.17
C VAL A 18 26.95 -25.91 -8.49
N HIS A 19 26.01 -24.97 -8.59
CA HIS A 19 25.80 -24.16 -9.77
C HIS A 19 27.06 -23.38 -10.14
N GLN A 20 27.64 -22.64 -9.19
CA GLN A 20 28.84 -21.83 -9.41
C GLN A 20 30.05 -22.70 -9.78
N HIS A 21 30.23 -23.84 -9.10
CA HIS A 21 31.29 -24.78 -9.45
C HIS A 21 31.17 -25.30 -10.90
N LEU A 22 29.97 -25.68 -11.32
CA LEU A 22 29.72 -26.15 -12.69
C LEU A 22 29.88 -25.04 -13.73
N VAL A 23 29.52 -23.79 -13.40
CA VAL A 23 29.72 -22.63 -14.27
C VAL A 23 31.22 -22.36 -14.45
N ALA A 24 31.97 -22.32 -13.35
CA ALA A 24 33.42 -22.08 -13.37
C ALA A 24 34.18 -23.15 -14.19
N ASN A 25 33.71 -24.40 -14.18
CA ASN A 25 34.30 -25.50 -14.96
C ASN A 25 33.72 -25.65 -16.38
N LEU A 26 32.82 -24.76 -16.82
CA LEU A 26 32.14 -24.84 -18.13
C LEU A 26 31.31 -26.13 -18.33
N GLU A 27 30.85 -26.74 -17.25
CA GLU A 27 30.07 -27.99 -17.25
C GLU A 27 28.57 -27.76 -17.08
N ARG A 28 28.15 -26.57 -16.63
CA ARG A 28 26.74 -26.27 -16.29
C ARG A 28 25.76 -26.50 -17.42
N THR A 29 26.16 -26.34 -18.68
CA THR A 29 25.32 -26.54 -19.87
C THR A 29 25.03 -28.02 -20.18
N ARG A 30 25.78 -28.94 -19.56
CA ARG A 30 25.69 -30.39 -19.79
C ARG A 30 24.77 -31.11 -18.80
N VAL A 31 24.33 -30.42 -17.74
CA VAL A 31 23.61 -31.04 -16.61
C VAL A 31 22.42 -30.19 -16.19
N GLY A 32 21.36 -30.85 -15.70
CA GLY A 32 20.25 -30.21 -15.01
C GLY A 32 20.37 -30.38 -13.48
N LEU A 33 20.06 -29.36 -12.71
CA LEU A 33 20.06 -29.37 -11.25
C LEU A 33 18.63 -29.51 -10.73
N LEU A 34 18.30 -30.69 -10.21
CA LEU A 34 17.03 -30.94 -9.53
C LEU A 34 17.23 -30.92 -8.02
N VAL A 35 16.35 -30.22 -7.30
CA VAL A 35 16.44 -30.01 -5.86
C VAL A 35 15.28 -30.68 -5.18
N GLU A 36 15.53 -31.78 -4.49
CA GLU A 36 14.56 -32.39 -3.57
C GLU A 36 14.83 -31.86 -2.16
N SER A 37 13.86 -31.15 -1.57
CA SER A 37 14.08 -30.46 -0.29
C SER A 37 12.83 -30.31 0.56
N ALA A 38 13.03 -30.36 1.88
CA ALA A 38 12.03 -30.06 2.90
C ALA A 38 11.87 -28.55 3.21
N GLU A 39 12.82 -27.72 2.79
CA GLU A 39 12.91 -26.30 3.14
C GLU A 39 11.99 -25.36 2.31
N PRO A 40 11.90 -25.48 0.97
CA PRO A 40 11.10 -24.57 0.16
C PRO A 40 9.61 -24.77 0.42
N ARG A 41 8.94 -23.66 0.73
CA ARG A 41 7.52 -23.63 1.09
C ARG A 41 6.84 -22.31 0.71
N GLU A 42 7.60 -21.22 0.70
CA GLU A 42 7.15 -19.89 0.29
C GLU A 42 7.67 -19.53 -1.11
N VAL A 43 6.95 -18.63 -1.79
CA VAL A 43 7.29 -18.12 -3.14
C VAL A 43 8.75 -17.67 -3.24
N HIS A 44 9.26 -16.96 -2.23
CA HIS A 44 10.63 -16.45 -2.26
C HIS A 44 11.67 -17.57 -2.26
N HIS A 45 11.43 -18.69 -1.57
CA HIS A 45 12.34 -19.85 -1.58
C HIS A 45 12.45 -20.47 -2.98
N PHE A 46 11.33 -20.57 -3.70
CA PHE A 46 11.36 -21.04 -5.09
C PHE A 46 12.09 -20.04 -6.00
N CYS A 47 11.85 -18.74 -5.81
CA CYS A 47 12.53 -17.69 -6.58
C CYS A 47 14.05 -17.70 -6.35
N THR A 48 14.51 -17.86 -5.11
CA THR A 48 15.95 -17.92 -4.82
C THR A 48 16.57 -19.19 -5.39
N LEU A 49 15.97 -20.36 -5.16
CA LEU A 49 16.49 -21.62 -5.71
C LEU A 49 16.64 -21.59 -7.24
N VAL A 50 15.63 -21.09 -7.97
CA VAL A 50 15.72 -20.94 -9.43
C VAL A 50 16.71 -19.85 -9.83
N GLY A 51 16.66 -18.69 -9.17
CA GLY A 51 17.55 -17.56 -9.48
C GLY A 51 19.03 -17.87 -9.23
N PHE A 52 19.33 -18.85 -8.38
CA PHE A 52 20.69 -19.36 -8.11
C PHE A 52 21.00 -20.70 -8.78
N GLY A 53 20.17 -21.16 -9.71
CA GLY A 53 20.56 -22.17 -10.69
C GLY A 53 19.79 -23.50 -10.68
N ALA A 54 18.78 -23.68 -9.84
CA ALA A 54 17.93 -24.88 -9.90
C ALA A 54 17.10 -24.93 -11.20
N ASP A 55 17.02 -26.11 -11.83
CA ASP A 55 16.18 -26.37 -13.00
C ASP A 55 14.79 -26.90 -12.61
N ALA A 56 14.69 -27.63 -11.50
CA ALA A 56 13.42 -28.08 -10.93
C ALA A 56 13.52 -28.26 -9.40
N ILE A 57 12.39 -28.15 -8.72
CA ILE A 57 12.30 -28.19 -7.26
C ILE A 57 11.17 -29.16 -6.87
N CYS A 58 11.48 -30.12 -6.01
CA CYS A 58 10.52 -31.01 -5.35
C CYS A 58 10.42 -30.64 -3.86
N PRO A 59 9.41 -29.84 -3.46
CA PRO A 59 9.22 -29.40 -2.08
C PRO A 59 8.46 -30.45 -1.25
N TYR A 60 9.04 -31.64 -1.08
CA TYR A 60 8.30 -32.81 -0.59
C TYR A 60 7.64 -32.59 0.79
N LEU A 61 8.30 -31.89 1.72
CA LEU A 61 7.74 -31.68 3.07
C LEU A 61 6.56 -30.70 3.07
N ALA A 62 6.53 -29.73 2.14
CA ALA A 62 5.40 -28.83 2.02
C ALA A 62 4.14 -29.59 1.56
N ILE A 63 4.31 -30.57 0.66
CA ILE A 63 3.25 -31.46 0.19
C ILE A 63 2.73 -32.33 1.34
N GLU A 64 3.63 -32.99 2.07
CA GLU A 64 3.29 -33.81 3.25
C GLU A 64 2.58 -32.98 4.33
N ALA A 65 3.02 -31.75 4.57
CA ALA A 65 2.38 -30.85 5.53
C ALA A 65 0.93 -30.50 5.12
N ILE A 66 0.65 -30.30 3.83
CA ILE A 66 -0.71 -30.06 3.31
C ILE A 66 -1.60 -31.28 3.56
N TRP A 67 -1.11 -32.48 3.28
CA TRP A 67 -1.85 -33.72 3.52
C TRP A 67 -2.12 -33.97 5.00
N CYS A 68 -1.14 -33.66 5.86
CA CYS A 68 -1.27 -33.73 7.31
C CYS A 68 -2.34 -32.75 7.81
N LEU A 69 -2.34 -31.50 7.33
CA LEU A 69 -3.37 -30.51 7.68
C LEU A 69 -4.80 -30.95 7.34
N GLN A 70 -4.97 -31.70 6.24
CA GLN A 70 -6.27 -32.29 5.91
C GLN A 70 -6.62 -33.46 6.84
N THR A 71 -5.65 -34.33 7.15
CA THR A 71 -5.83 -35.50 8.05
C THR A 71 -6.16 -35.04 9.48
N ASP A 72 -5.57 -33.93 9.92
CA ASP A 72 -5.83 -33.28 11.20
C ASP A 72 -7.13 -32.44 11.23
N GLY A 73 -7.89 -32.42 10.13
CA GLY A 73 -9.16 -31.69 10.02
C GLY A 73 -9.02 -30.17 10.01
N LYS A 74 -7.83 -29.61 9.74
CA LYS A 74 -7.60 -28.16 9.62
C LYS A 74 -8.04 -27.63 8.26
N ILE A 75 -7.98 -28.48 7.22
CA ILE A 75 -8.53 -28.21 5.89
C ILE A 75 -9.78 -29.10 5.74
N PRO A 76 -10.95 -28.55 5.35
CA PRO A 76 -12.13 -29.36 5.08
C PRO A 76 -11.85 -30.43 4.03
N PRO A 77 -12.44 -31.64 4.12
CA PRO A 77 -12.26 -32.72 3.15
C PRO A 77 -13.07 -32.48 1.85
N THR A 78 -13.27 -31.23 1.45
CA THR A 78 -14.03 -30.85 0.24
C THR A 78 -13.23 -31.07 -1.03
N ASP A 79 -11.90 -30.91 -0.97
CA ASP A 79 -10.96 -31.15 -2.06
C ASP A 79 -10.18 -32.45 -1.80
N SER A 80 -9.80 -33.16 -2.84
CA SER A 80 -8.84 -34.28 -2.78
C SER A 80 -7.42 -33.79 -2.43
N LYS A 81 -6.56 -34.72 -2.01
CA LYS A 81 -5.15 -34.42 -1.69
C LYS A 81 -4.40 -33.87 -2.89
N GLU A 82 -4.70 -34.39 -4.07
CA GLU A 82 -4.12 -34.00 -5.35
C GLU A 82 -4.54 -32.58 -5.73
N GLU A 83 -5.84 -32.25 -5.63
CA GLU A 83 -6.36 -30.90 -5.88
C GLU A 83 -5.74 -29.85 -4.93
N LEU A 84 -5.48 -30.21 -3.67
CA LEU A 84 -4.79 -29.32 -2.72
C LEU A 84 -3.35 -29.01 -3.16
N VAL A 85 -2.63 -30.01 -3.68
CA VAL A 85 -1.27 -29.85 -4.20
C VAL A 85 -1.26 -29.01 -5.47
N GLU A 86 -2.21 -29.23 -6.39
CA GLU A 86 -2.37 -28.41 -7.59
C GLU A 86 -2.64 -26.94 -7.26
N LYS A 87 -3.52 -26.67 -6.29
CA LYS A 87 -3.77 -25.30 -5.80
C LYS A 87 -2.52 -24.67 -5.19
N TYR A 88 -1.72 -25.42 -4.45
CA TYR A 88 -0.45 -24.97 -3.88
C TYR A 88 0.57 -24.60 -4.96
N PHE A 89 0.74 -25.46 -5.98
CA PHE A 89 1.64 -25.18 -7.10
C PHE A 89 1.16 -24.02 -7.95
N TYR A 90 -0.14 -23.94 -8.24
CA TYR A 90 -0.71 -22.79 -8.93
C TYR A 90 -0.39 -21.47 -8.20
N ALA A 91 -0.63 -21.42 -6.88
CA ALA A 91 -0.34 -20.24 -6.08
C ALA A 91 1.16 -19.89 -6.06
N SER A 92 2.03 -20.91 -5.98
CA SER A 92 3.49 -20.73 -5.98
C SER A 92 4.00 -20.22 -7.33
N ILE A 93 3.56 -20.81 -8.44
CA ILE A 93 3.92 -20.42 -9.81
C ILE A 93 3.43 -19.00 -10.10
N TYR A 94 2.17 -18.69 -9.77
CA TYR A 94 1.63 -17.34 -9.92
C TYR A 94 2.42 -16.32 -9.07
N GLY A 95 2.77 -16.69 -7.84
CA GLY A 95 3.62 -15.88 -6.97
C GLY A 95 5.01 -15.64 -7.58
N MET A 96 5.63 -16.65 -8.19
CA MET A 96 6.90 -16.50 -8.89
C MET A 96 6.77 -15.55 -10.07
N MET A 97 5.74 -15.71 -10.90
CA MET A 97 5.48 -14.78 -12.03
C MET A 97 5.36 -13.33 -11.54
N LYS A 98 4.75 -13.09 -10.37
CA LYS A 98 4.71 -11.76 -9.76
C LYS A 98 6.09 -11.24 -9.38
N VAL A 99 6.98 -12.08 -8.84
CA VAL A 99 8.36 -11.69 -8.51
C VAL A 99 9.16 -11.35 -9.77
N LEU A 100 9.07 -12.19 -10.81
CA LEU A 100 9.72 -11.94 -12.10
C LEU A 100 9.27 -10.61 -12.72
N ALA A 101 7.95 -10.34 -12.67
CA ALA A 101 7.35 -9.14 -13.21
C ALA A 101 7.84 -7.84 -12.53
N LYS A 102 8.32 -7.90 -11.27
CA LYS A 102 8.88 -6.72 -10.57
C LYS A 102 10.01 -6.07 -11.35
N MET A 103 10.78 -6.88 -12.07
CA MET A 103 11.98 -6.49 -12.82
C MET A 103 11.73 -6.53 -14.34
N GLY A 104 10.47 -6.64 -14.77
CA GLY A 104 10.12 -6.71 -16.18
C GLY A 104 10.52 -8.02 -16.87
N ILE A 105 10.87 -9.07 -16.13
CA ILE A 105 11.28 -10.36 -16.70
C ILE A 105 10.04 -11.19 -17.04
N SER A 106 9.93 -11.64 -18.30
CA SER A 106 8.76 -12.40 -18.77
C SER A 106 8.97 -13.91 -18.86
N THR A 107 10.20 -14.42 -18.77
CA THR A 107 10.48 -15.86 -18.92
C THR A 107 11.28 -16.42 -17.76
N LEU A 108 10.95 -17.65 -17.35
CA LEU A 108 11.68 -18.37 -16.30
C LEU A 108 13.12 -18.69 -16.73
N ALA A 109 13.33 -18.97 -18.02
CA ALA A 109 14.65 -19.28 -18.57
C ALA A 109 15.62 -18.11 -18.41
N SER A 110 15.17 -16.86 -18.60
CA SER A 110 15.98 -15.66 -18.37
C SER A 110 16.20 -15.37 -16.89
N TYR A 111 15.28 -15.79 -16.02
CA TYR A 111 15.40 -15.57 -14.57
C TYR A 111 16.34 -16.58 -13.89
N LYS A 112 16.39 -17.82 -14.41
CA LYS A 112 17.21 -18.90 -13.87
C LYS A 112 18.70 -18.54 -13.91
N GLY A 113 19.36 -18.58 -12.76
CA GLY A 113 20.79 -18.24 -12.64
C GLY A 113 21.10 -16.75 -12.80
N ALA A 114 20.10 -15.88 -12.98
CA ALA A 114 20.33 -14.45 -13.18
C ALA A 114 20.67 -13.69 -11.89
N GLN A 115 20.47 -14.31 -10.72
CA GLN A 115 20.78 -13.74 -9.40
C GLN A 115 20.20 -12.33 -9.18
N ILE A 116 18.90 -12.16 -9.50
CA ILE A 116 18.18 -10.88 -9.31
C ILE A 116 17.80 -10.69 -7.83
N PHE A 117 18.83 -10.66 -6.98
CA PHE A 117 18.77 -10.56 -5.55
C PHE A 117 19.94 -9.73 -5.03
N GLU A 118 19.80 -9.22 -3.82
CA GLU A 118 20.89 -8.63 -3.07
C GLU A 118 20.99 -9.32 -1.71
N ALA A 119 22.21 -9.68 -1.32
CA ALA A 119 22.47 -10.35 -0.06
C ALA A 119 22.81 -9.33 1.02
N LEU A 120 22.04 -9.34 2.12
CA LEU A 120 22.27 -8.51 3.30
C LEU A 120 22.74 -9.39 4.47
N GLY A 121 23.94 -9.14 4.98
CA GLY A 121 24.46 -9.86 6.15
C GLY A 121 25.10 -11.22 5.84
N LEU A 122 25.61 -11.44 4.63
CA LEU A 122 26.41 -12.61 4.26
C LEU A 122 27.84 -12.19 3.96
N SER A 123 28.81 -12.94 4.48
CA SER A 123 30.22 -12.69 4.21
C SER A 123 30.60 -12.96 2.76
N SER A 124 31.64 -12.27 2.30
CA SER A 124 32.27 -12.48 1.00
C SER A 124 32.69 -13.95 0.77
N GLU A 125 33.08 -14.68 1.82
CA GLU A 125 33.40 -16.12 1.71
C GLU A 125 32.19 -16.94 1.22
N VAL A 126 31.01 -16.70 1.81
CA VAL A 126 29.78 -17.38 1.43
C VAL A 126 29.33 -16.94 0.03
N ILE A 127 29.42 -15.63 -0.27
CA ILE A 127 29.07 -15.09 -1.57
C ILE A 127 29.95 -15.69 -2.68
N HIS A 128 31.28 -15.66 -2.54
CA HIS A 128 32.18 -16.23 -3.54
C HIS A 128 31.96 -17.72 -3.76
N LYS A 129 31.66 -18.47 -2.70
CA LYS A 129 31.47 -19.92 -2.82
C LYS A 129 30.13 -20.31 -3.44
N CYS A 130 29.06 -19.61 -3.09
CA CYS A 130 27.70 -20.04 -3.39
C CYS A 130 26.96 -19.12 -4.38
N PHE A 131 27.28 -17.84 -4.43
CA PHE A 131 26.44 -16.80 -5.04
C PHE A 131 27.27 -15.76 -5.80
N GLU A 132 28.40 -16.17 -6.40
CA GLU A 132 29.37 -15.28 -7.02
C GLU A 132 28.71 -14.31 -8.01
N GLY A 133 29.00 -13.01 -7.85
CA GLY A 133 28.36 -11.92 -8.61
C GLY A 133 27.13 -11.27 -7.94
N THR A 134 26.62 -11.82 -6.84
CA THR A 134 25.54 -11.20 -6.05
C THR A 134 26.09 -10.06 -5.18
N PRO A 135 25.51 -8.86 -5.19
CA PRO A 135 25.95 -7.79 -4.30
C PRO A 135 25.76 -8.16 -2.83
N SER A 136 26.78 -7.89 -2.00
CA SER A 136 26.69 -7.94 -0.54
C SER A 136 27.57 -6.86 0.09
N ARG A 137 26.95 -5.71 0.39
CA ARG A 137 27.69 -4.45 0.64
C ARG A 137 28.24 -4.30 2.06
N ILE A 138 27.80 -5.13 3.00
CA ILE A 138 28.09 -4.96 4.43
C ILE A 138 28.73 -6.19 5.09
N GLU A 139 29.16 -7.18 4.30
CA GLU A 139 29.67 -8.46 4.83
C GLU A 139 28.65 -9.14 5.77
N GLY A 140 29.10 -10.06 6.63
CA GLY A 140 28.26 -10.66 7.68
C GLY A 140 28.57 -12.13 7.97
N ALA A 141 27.53 -12.97 7.96
CA ALA A 141 27.62 -14.35 8.43
C ALA A 141 28.57 -15.20 7.56
N THR A 142 29.44 -15.95 8.22
CA THR A 142 30.34 -16.96 7.61
C THR A 142 29.70 -18.33 7.60
N PHE A 143 30.31 -19.31 6.91
CA PHE A 143 29.85 -20.70 6.95
C PHE A 143 29.77 -21.26 8.37
N GLU A 144 30.72 -20.89 9.24
CA GLU A 144 30.75 -21.32 10.64
C GLU A 144 29.52 -20.79 11.41
N MET A 145 29.17 -19.52 11.25
CA MET A 145 27.98 -18.93 11.89
C MET A 145 26.68 -19.56 11.36
N LEU A 146 26.60 -19.80 10.05
CA LEU A 146 25.44 -20.46 9.43
C LEU A 146 25.31 -21.93 9.88
N ALA A 147 26.43 -22.63 10.06
CA ALA A 147 26.44 -24.00 10.58
C ALA A 147 25.92 -24.05 12.02
N ARG A 148 26.28 -23.08 12.87
CA ARG A 148 25.74 -22.97 14.24
C ARG A 148 24.22 -22.74 14.25
N ASP A 149 23.69 -21.94 13.33
CA ASP A 149 22.24 -21.77 13.21
C ASP A 149 21.55 -23.06 12.78
N ALA A 150 22.12 -23.77 11.81
CA ALA A 150 21.61 -25.06 11.36
C ALA A 150 21.60 -26.08 12.51
N LEU A 151 22.67 -26.11 13.32
CA LEU A 151 22.75 -26.94 14.54
C LEU A 151 21.72 -26.54 15.60
N ARG A 152 21.49 -25.23 15.79
CA ARG A 152 20.46 -24.73 16.73
C ARG A 152 19.06 -25.14 16.30
N LEU A 153 18.75 -25.00 15.00
CA LEU A 153 17.48 -25.47 14.43
C LEU A 153 17.34 -26.99 14.54
N HIS A 154 18.43 -27.73 14.34
CA HIS A 154 18.47 -29.18 14.50
C HIS A 154 18.18 -29.61 15.94
N GLU A 155 18.77 -28.95 16.93
CA GLU A 155 18.50 -29.19 18.35
C GLU A 155 17.03 -28.89 18.72
N LEU A 156 16.38 -27.90 18.09
CA LEU A 156 14.96 -27.66 18.30
C LEU A 156 14.08 -28.80 17.76
N ALA A 157 14.48 -29.42 16.65
CA ALA A 157 13.75 -30.54 16.06
C ALA A 157 14.07 -31.89 16.73
N PHE A 158 15.29 -32.06 17.22
CA PHE A 158 15.79 -33.26 17.91
C PHE A 158 16.36 -32.88 19.28
N PRO A 159 15.50 -32.44 20.23
CA PRO A 159 15.96 -31.92 21.50
C PRO A 159 16.64 -33.01 22.33
N SER A 160 17.83 -32.68 22.86
CA SER A 160 18.58 -33.51 23.79
C SER A 160 17.78 -33.86 25.05
N ARG A 161 16.79 -33.03 25.39
CA ARG A 161 15.80 -33.27 26.45
C ARG A 161 14.42 -33.41 25.85
N THR A 162 13.88 -34.62 25.87
CA THR A 162 12.53 -34.88 25.35
C THR A 162 11.49 -34.09 26.14
N PRO A 163 10.63 -33.30 25.48
CA PRO A 163 9.48 -32.68 26.13
C PRO A 163 8.59 -33.76 26.77
N PRO A 164 7.89 -33.47 27.88
CA PRO A 164 7.00 -34.44 28.51
C PRO A 164 5.98 -34.98 27.49
N PRO A 165 5.76 -36.32 27.43
CA PRO A 165 4.77 -36.90 26.52
C PRO A 165 3.40 -36.26 26.72
N GLY A 166 2.81 -35.74 25.65
CA GLY A 166 1.50 -35.07 25.70
C GLY A 166 1.55 -33.56 25.95
N SER A 167 2.72 -32.97 26.25
CA SER A 167 2.88 -31.52 26.33
C SER A 167 2.65 -30.83 24.98
N ALA A 168 2.28 -29.54 25.01
CA ALA A 168 2.13 -28.74 23.80
C ALA A 168 3.42 -28.69 22.97
N ASP A 169 4.57 -28.59 23.64
CA ASP A 169 5.90 -28.56 23.03
C ASP A 169 6.26 -29.90 22.35
N ALA A 170 5.65 -31.01 22.75
CA ALA A 170 5.80 -32.30 22.09
C ALA A 170 4.94 -32.46 20.82
N LYS A 171 3.98 -31.55 20.58
CA LYS A 171 2.93 -31.71 19.55
C LYS A 171 2.78 -30.53 18.59
N ALA A 172 3.32 -29.35 18.90
CA ALA A 172 3.12 -28.14 18.10
C ALA A 172 4.43 -27.43 17.79
N LEU A 173 4.50 -26.81 16.60
CA LEU A 173 5.59 -25.91 16.25
C LEU A 173 5.41 -24.57 16.97
N PRO A 174 6.50 -23.95 17.48
CA PRO A 174 6.42 -22.62 18.08
C PRO A 174 6.02 -21.58 17.03
N ASN A 175 5.32 -20.53 17.45
CA ASN A 175 5.03 -19.38 16.60
C ASN A 175 6.13 -18.33 16.78
N PRO A 176 7.05 -18.16 15.81
CA PRO A 176 8.18 -17.24 15.95
C PRO A 176 7.76 -15.77 15.93
N GLY A 177 6.54 -15.43 15.46
CA GLY A 177 6.09 -14.03 15.43
C GLY A 177 6.62 -13.20 14.27
N ASP A 178 7.06 -13.82 13.17
CA ASP A 178 7.64 -13.14 12.01
C ASP A 178 6.73 -12.06 11.42
N TYR A 179 5.44 -12.37 11.28
CA TYR A 179 4.46 -11.51 10.62
C TYR A 179 3.69 -10.61 11.59
N HIS A 180 3.49 -11.09 12.82
CA HIS A 180 2.75 -10.40 13.86
C HIS A 180 3.52 -10.51 15.16
N TRP A 181 3.65 -9.41 15.88
CA TRP A 181 4.28 -9.40 17.19
C TRP A 181 3.70 -10.50 18.09
N ARG A 182 4.59 -11.22 18.74
CA ARG A 182 4.30 -12.22 19.77
C ARG A 182 5.22 -11.98 20.96
N LYS A 183 4.70 -12.16 22.17
CA LYS A 183 5.53 -12.15 23.38
C LYS A 183 6.56 -13.28 23.24
N ASN A 184 7.84 -12.98 23.46
CA ASN A 184 8.98 -13.89 23.29
C ASN A 184 9.21 -14.38 21.84
N GLY A 185 8.62 -13.73 20.84
CA GLY A 185 8.92 -13.98 19.43
C GLY A 185 9.95 -13.00 18.87
N GLU A 186 9.95 -12.87 17.55
CA GLU A 186 10.74 -11.93 16.78
C GLU A 186 10.58 -10.49 17.28
N VAL A 187 11.65 -9.69 17.17
CA VAL A 187 11.64 -8.29 17.60
C VAL A 187 10.92 -7.44 16.56
N HIS A 188 9.94 -6.63 17.01
CA HIS A 188 9.29 -5.64 16.14
C HIS A 188 9.53 -4.24 16.67
N LEU A 189 9.88 -3.32 15.77
CA LEU A 189 10.06 -1.91 16.09
C LEU A 189 8.73 -1.23 16.53
N ASN A 190 7.59 -1.75 16.07
CA ASN A 190 6.26 -1.35 16.55
C ASN A 190 5.87 -2.20 17.77
N ASP A 191 6.59 -1.96 18.87
CA ASP A 191 6.42 -2.62 20.17
C ASP A 191 5.23 -2.01 20.95
N PRO A 192 4.39 -2.82 21.63
CA PRO A 192 3.21 -2.31 22.34
C PRO A 192 3.52 -1.25 23.40
N LEU A 193 4.62 -1.40 24.14
CA LEU A 193 5.00 -0.44 25.18
C LEU A 193 5.45 0.89 24.56
N ALA A 194 6.31 0.83 23.54
CA ALA A 194 6.72 2.02 22.80
C ALA A 194 5.50 2.77 22.23
N MET A 195 4.56 2.04 21.64
CA MET A 195 3.35 2.63 21.08
C MET A 195 2.47 3.33 22.14
N ALA A 196 2.27 2.70 23.29
CA ALA A 196 1.51 3.30 24.39
C ALA A 196 2.15 4.60 24.87
N LYS A 197 3.50 4.62 25.01
CA LYS A 197 4.25 5.81 25.42
C LYS A 197 4.24 6.93 24.39
N LEU A 198 4.29 6.61 23.10
CA LEU A 198 4.11 7.60 22.05
C LEU A 198 2.70 8.22 22.07
N GLN A 199 1.67 7.41 22.27
CA GLN A 199 0.29 7.89 22.37
C GLN A 199 0.08 8.78 23.60
N GLU A 200 0.64 8.39 24.75
CA GLU A 200 0.65 9.21 25.97
C GLU A 200 1.33 10.56 25.69
N ALA A 201 2.58 10.53 25.20
CA ALA A 201 3.36 11.72 24.88
C ALA A 201 2.60 12.68 23.95
N ALA A 202 2.00 12.17 22.88
CA ALA A 202 1.29 12.98 21.90
C ALA A 202 -0.01 13.59 22.45
N LYS A 203 -0.79 12.83 23.22
CA LYS A 203 -2.10 13.26 23.74
C LYS A 203 -1.98 14.31 24.83
N VAL A 204 -1.06 14.12 25.78
CA VAL A 204 -0.90 15.04 26.93
C VAL A 204 0.30 15.97 26.80
N ASN A 205 1.01 15.94 25.66
CA ASN A 205 2.22 16.71 25.39
C ASN A 205 3.34 16.48 26.44
N SER A 206 3.53 15.22 26.87
CA SER A 206 4.54 14.86 27.88
C SER A 206 5.88 14.52 27.24
N ARG A 207 6.90 15.32 27.58
CA ARG A 207 8.29 15.11 27.16
C ARG A 207 8.91 13.89 27.83
N GLU A 208 8.50 13.58 29.05
CA GLU A 208 8.95 12.42 29.83
C GLU A 208 8.51 11.12 29.16
N ALA A 209 7.22 11.02 28.79
CA ALA A 209 6.71 9.88 28.03
C ALA A 209 7.39 9.74 26.66
N TYR A 210 7.72 10.86 26.00
CA TYR A 210 8.48 10.84 24.75
C TYR A 210 9.91 10.31 24.96
N LYS A 211 10.59 10.68 26.04
CA LYS A 211 11.93 10.17 26.38
C LYS A 211 11.91 8.66 26.65
N GLU A 212 10.89 8.16 27.35
CA GLU A 212 10.70 6.71 27.54
C GLU A 212 10.46 5.99 26.21
N TYR A 213 9.62 6.57 25.34
CA TYR A 213 9.39 6.08 23.99
C TYR A 213 10.69 6.04 23.16
N SER A 214 11.43 7.16 23.09
CA SER A 214 12.65 7.27 22.29
C SER A 214 13.71 6.27 22.76
N LYS A 215 13.90 6.17 24.08
CA LYS A 215 14.81 5.17 24.68
C LYS A 215 14.43 3.75 24.27
N ARG A 216 13.15 3.38 24.39
CA ARG A 216 12.67 2.04 24.00
C ARG A 216 12.86 1.78 22.51
N ILE A 217 12.61 2.76 21.65
CA ILE A 217 12.86 2.63 20.21
C ILE A 217 14.35 2.43 19.93
N GLN A 218 15.24 3.14 20.63
CA GLN A 218 16.68 2.95 20.46
C GLN A 218 17.15 1.56 20.90
N GLU A 219 16.61 1.02 21.99
CA GLU A 219 16.87 -0.37 22.42
C GLU A 219 16.43 -1.37 21.34
N LEU A 220 15.26 -1.16 20.71
CA LEU A 220 14.77 -2.00 19.63
C LEU A 220 15.63 -1.85 18.36
N ASN A 221 16.01 -0.62 17.98
CA ASN A 221 16.89 -0.37 16.85
C ASN A 221 18.21 -1.15 16.98
N LYS A 222 18.83 -1.15 18.16
CA LYS A 222 20.06 -1.91 18.45
C LYS A 222 19.93 -3.41 18.17
N ALA A 223 18.72 -3.96 18.25
CA ALA A 223 18.47 -5.38 18.02
C ALA A 223 18.15 -5.73 16.56
N CYS A 224 17.62 -4.80 15.76
CA CYS A 224 17.07 -5.17 14.44
C CYS A 224 17.40 -4.25 13.25
N ASN A 225 18.07 -3.09 13.44
CA ASN A 225 18.34 -2.14 12.36
C ASN A 225 19.82 -1.71 12.29
N LEU A 226 20.30 -1.39 11.09
CA LEU A 226 21.67 -0.90 10.86
C LEU A 226 21.98 0.38 11.64
N ARG A 227 21.06 1.36 11.65
CA ARG A 227 21.20 2.57 12.49
C ARG A 227 21.32 2.30 13.98
N GLY A 228 20.87 1.15 14.46
CA GLY A 228 21.04 0.70 15.83
C GLY A 228 22.48 0.37 16.18
N MET A 229 23.28 -0.06 15.20
CA MET A 229 24.71 -0.36 15.33
C MET A 229 25.58 0.89 15.35
N LEU A 230 25.02 2.06 15.06
CA LEU A 230 25.75 3.32 15.02
C LEU A 230 25.67 4.02 16.38
N LYS A 231 26.68 4.81 16.70
CA LYS A 231 26.65 5.84 17.76
C LYS A 231 27.25 7.14 17.23
N PHE A 232 26.94 8.23 17.92
CA PHE A 232 27.54 9.53 17.65
C PHE A 232 28.94 9.59 18.26
N ILE A 233 29.88 10.25 17.58
CA ILE A 233 31.19 10.53 18.15
C ILE A 233 31.07 11.49 19.34
N ASP A 234 32.01 11.43 20.28
CA ASP A 234 32.08 12.43 21.36
C ASP A 234 32.76 13.70 20.84
N SER A 235 31.95 14.68 20.43
CA SER A 235 32.45 15.95 19.90
C SER A 235 33.10 16.80 20.99
N THR A 236 34.31 17.29 20.73
CA THR A 236 35.00 18.25 21.60
C THR A 236 34.42 19.66 21.51
N SER A 237 33.49 19.90 20.58
CA SER A 237 32.99 21.24 20.22
C SER A 237 31.48 21.38 20.48
N LYS A 238 30.99 20.83 21.59
CA LYS A 238 29.60 20.98 22.04
C LYS A 238 29.20 22.45 22.16
N ILE A 239 27.99 22.78 21.74
CA ILE A 239 27.44 24.15 21.76
C ILE A 239 26.21 24.24 22.66
N SER A 240 25.78 25.45 23.01
CA SER A 240 24.51 25.64 23.72
C SER A 240 23.33 25.26 22.81
N LEU A 241 22.26 24.69 23.40
CA LEU A 241 21.02 24.41 22.68
C LEU A 241 20.40 25.68 22.07
N ASP A 242 20.64 26.84 22.69
CA ASP A 242 20.15 28.14 22.21
C ASP A 242 20.83 28.60 20.91
N GLU A 243 22.00 28.05 20.57
CA GLU A 243 22.69 28.32 19.30
C GLU A 243 22.15 27.47 18.15
N VAL A 244 21.45 26.37 18.45
CA VAL A 244 20.85 25.49 17.45
C VAL A 244 19.56 26.09 16.94
N GLU A 245 19.34 26.03 15.62
CA GLU A 245 18.12 26.50 14.97
C GLU A 245 16.86 25.98 15.70
N PRO A 246 15.81 26.81 15.83
CA PRO A 246 14.67 26.47 16.67
C PRO A 246 13.86 25.31 16.06
N ALA A 247 13.16 24.56 16.92
CA ALA A 247 12.35 23.42 16.48
C ALA A 247 11.30 23.80 15.42
N SER A 248 10.80 25.04 15.45
CA SER A 248 9.86 25.59 14.47
C SER A 248 10.41 25.67 13.04
N GLU A 249 11.73 25.76 12.85
CA GLU A 249 12.35 25.70 11.53
C GLU A 249 12.62 24.26 11.10
N ILE A 250 13.05 23.41 12.03
CA ILE A 250 13.30 21.98 11.78
C ILE A 250 12.03 21.25 11.31
N VAL A 251 10.88 21.48 11.95
CA VAL A 251 9.62 20.79 11.60
C VAL A 251 9.15 21.05 10.17
N LYS A 252 9.61 22.12 9.50
CA LYS A 252 9.31 22.41 8.09
C LYS A 252 9.95 21.39 7.14
N ARG A 253 10.99 20.69 7.59
CA ARG A 253 11.66 19.60 6.87
C ARG A 253 10.96 18.24 7.07
N PHE A 254 9.93 18.18 7.91
CA PHE A 254 9.18 16.96 8.15
C PHE A 254 7.99 16.87 7.21
N CYS A 255 7.78 15.67 6.68
CA CYS A 255 6.66 15.34 5.82
C CYS A 255 5.89 14.16 6.41
N THR A 256 4.55 14.21 6.40
CA THR A 256 3.77 12.98 6.56
C THR A 256 3.79 12.20 5.24
N GLY A 257 4.11 10.92 5.31
CA GLY A 257 4.32 10.09 4.13
C GLY A 257 3.03 9.85 3.34
N ALA A 258 3.21 9.42 2.09
CA ALA A 258 2.14 9.19 1.12
C ALA A 258 1.19 8.06 1.55
N MET A 259 0.03 8.40 2.11
CA MET A 259 -0.98 7.44 2.58
C MET A 259 -2.33 7.77 1.96
N SER A 260 -2.79 6.94 1.02
CA SER A 260 -3.96 7.27 0.19
C SER A 260 -5.26 7.38 1.00
N TYR A 261 -6.07 8.38 0.69
CA TYR A 261 -7.49 8.35 1.00
C TYR A 261 -8.14 7.10 0.38
N GLY A 262 -8.85 6.33 1.21
CA GLY A 262 -9.33 4.98 0.91
C GLY A 262 -8.55 3.89 1.65
N SER A 263 -7.21 4.01 1.74
CA SER A 263 -6.42 3.16 2.65
C SER A 263 -6.68 3.59 4.10
N ILE A 264 -6.52 4.89 4.36
CA ILE A 264 -6.91 5.56 5.60
C ILE A 264 -8.22 6.33 5.41
N SER A 265 -8.91 6.58 6.52
CA SER A 265 -10.15 7.34 6.61
C SER A 265 -9.93 8.81 6.29
N LEU A 266 -11.01 9.52 5.95
CA LEU A 266 -10.94 10.96 5.67
C LEU A 266 -10.51 11.75 6.91
N GLU A 267 -10.94 11.31 8.08
CA GLU A 267 -10.64 11.90 9.38
C GLU A 267 -9.13 11.86 9.65
N ALA A 268 -8.51 10.68 9.55
CA ALA A 268 -7.07 10.52 9.72
C ALA A 268 -6.29 11.32 8.66
N HIS A 269 -6.73 11.26 7.40
CA HIS A 269 -6.04 11.95 6.31
C HIS A 269 -6.09 13.47 6.44
N THR A 270 -7.23 14.03 6.87
CA THR A 270 -7.39 15.48 7.05
C THR A 270 -6.72 15.97 8.33
N ALA A 271 -6.72 15.18 9.40
CA ALA A 271 -5.99 15.50 10.63
C ALA A 271 -4.48 15.68 10.38
N LEU A 272 -3.88 14.78 9.58
CA LEU A 272 -2.48 14.90 9.17
C LEU A 272 -2.25 16.17 8.33
N ALA A 273 -3.14 16.49 7.40
CA ALA A 273 -3.00 17.69 6.57
C ALA A 273 -3.05 18.98 7.39
N VAL A 274 -4.04 19.10 8.29
CA VAL A 274 -4.19 20.23 9.20
C VAL A 274 -2.96 20.40 10.09
N ALA A 275 -2.46 19.30 10.67
CA ALA A 275 -1.27 19.32 11.51
C ALA A 275 -0.05 19.84 10.76
N MET A 276 0.23 19.29 9.57
CA MET A 276 1.42 19.66 8.81
C MET A 276 1.36 21.08 8.28
N ASN A 277 0.20 21.54 7.81
CA ASN A 277 0.01 22.91 7.35
C ASN A 277 0.22 23.92 8.50
N LYS A 278 -0.20 23.59 9.72
CA LYS A 278 0.02 24.42 10.92
C LYS A 278 1.50 24.47 11.34
N LEU A 279 2.25 23.38 11.11
CA LEU A 279 3.70 23.33 11.36
C LEU A 279 4.54 24.03 10.27
N GLY A 280 3.97 24.29 9.09
CA GLY A 280 4.73 24.67 7.90
C GLY A 280 5.53 23.51 7.29
N GLY A 281 5.29 22.28 7.76
CA GLY A 281 5.74 21.06 7.09
C GLY A 281 4.76 20.64 6.00
N LYS A 282 4.87 19.40 5.50
CA LYS A 282 4.07 18.96 4.35
C LYS A 282 3.34 17.66 4.61
N SER A 283 2.10 17.55 4.11
CA SER A 283 1.37 16.28 4.04
C SER A 283 1.22 15.82 2.60
N ASN A 284 1.08 14.52 2.40
CA ASN A 284 1.02 13.89 1.08
C ASN A 284 -0.29 13.13 0.87
N THR A 285 -0.93 13.30 -0.29
CA THR A 285 -2.21 12.64 -0.61
C THR A 285 -2.14 11.12 -0.73
N GLY A 286 -0.95 10.58 -0.99
CA GLY A 286 -0.80 9.26 -1.56
C GLY A 286 -1.52 9.10 -2.91
N GLU A 287 -1.63 7.86 -3.36
CA GLU A 287 -2.15 7.47 -4.69
C GLU A 287 -3.68 7.54 -4.82
N GLY A 288 -4.40 8.13 -3.86
CA GLY A 288 -5.87 8.05 -3.78
C GLY A 288 -6.63 9.23 -4.38
N GLY A 289 -5.93 10.23 -4.92
CA GLY A 289 -6.51 11.54 -5.21
C GLY A 289 -6.80 12.36 -3.95
N GLU A 290 -7.40 13.52 -4.13
CA GLU A 290 -7.85 14.38 -3.03
C GLU A 290 -9.21 14.99 -3.37
N GLN A 291 -10.12 15.03 -2.39
CA GLN A 291 -11.45 15.60 -2.60
C GLN A 291 -11.33 17.09 -2.99
N PRO A 292 -12.03 17.54 -4.05
CA PRO A 292 -11.96 18.94 -4.50
C PRO A 292 -12.25 20.00 -3.43
N SER A 293 -13.18 19.72 -2.53
CA SER A 293 -13.55 20.61 -1.41
C SER A 293 -12.38 20.93 -0.47
N ARG A 294 -11.34 20.09 -0.42
CA ARG A 294 -10.12 20.35 0.36
C ARG A 294 -9.15 21.31 -0.33
N MET A 295 -9.31 21.54 -1.63
CA MET A 295 -8.47 22.41 -2.44
C MET A 295 -9.13 23.77 -2.70
N GLU A 296 -10.45 23.88 -2.48
CA GLU A 296 -11.17 25.15 -2.53
C GLU A 296 -10.69 26.09 -1.41
N PRO A 297 -10.32 27.35 -1.71
CA PRO A 297 -10.02 28.35 -0.70
C PRO A 297 -11.20 28.58 0.25
N LEU A 298 -10.90 29.01 1.48
CA LEU A 298 -11.93 29.43 2.44
C LEU A 298 -12.59 30.75 1.98
N PRO A 299 -13.77 31.12 2.53
CA PRO A 299 -14.48 32.35 2.13
C PRO A 299 -13.67 33.64 2.29
N ASP A 300 -12.64 33.65 3.14
CA ASP A 300 -11.70 34.77 3.33
C ASP A 300 -10.53 34.78 2.33
N GLY A 301 -10.51 33.83 1.39
CA GLY A 301 -9.45 33.65 0.40
C GLY A 301 -8.23 32.88 0.89
N SER A 302 -8.19 32.49 2.17
CA SER A 302 -7.07 31.72 2.72
C SER A 302 -7.09 30.27 2.25
N MET A 303 -5.92 29.63 2.31
CA MET A 303 -5.78 28.22 1.95
C MET A 303 -6.57 27.34 2.91
N ASN A 304 -7.31 26.37 2.37
CA ASN A 304 -7.98 25.37 3.19
C ASN A 304 -6.95 24.53 3.98
N PRO A 305 -7.03 24.49 5.32
CA PRO A 305 -6.05 23.79 6.15
C PRO A 305 -6.08 22.28 5.94
N LYS A 306 -7.12 21.73 5.32
CA LYS A 306 -7.22 20.31 4.97
C LYS A 306 -6.53 19.97 3.66
N ARG A 307 -6.01 20.94 2.90
CA ARG A 307 -5.28 20.70 1.64
C ARG A 307 -3.96 19.99 1.91
N SER A 308 -3.66 18.91 1.20
CA SER A 308 -2.32 18.33 1.23
C SER A 308 -1.33 19.12 0.36
N ALA A 309 -0.15 19.44 0.88
CA ALA A 309 0.87 20.20 0.14
C ALA A 309 1.47 19.37 -1.01
N ILE A 310 1.72 18.08 -0.77
CA ILE A 310 2.28 17.15 -1.73
C ILE A 310 1.16 16.32 -2.37
N LYS A 311 1.15 16.31 -3.70
CA LYS A 311 0.18 15.59 -4.54
C LYS A 311 0.92 14.47 -5.28
N GLN A 312 0.56 13.23 -5.05
CA GLN A 312 1.23 12.08 -5.66
C GLN A 312 0.64 11.70 -7.02
N VAL A 313 1.52 11.46 -7.98
CA VAL A 313 1.23 10.91 -9.30
C VAL A 313 1.80 9.49 -9.35
N ALA A 314 0.91 8.49 -9.26
CA ALA A 314 1.23 7.06 -9.30
C ALA A 314 0.66 6.38 -10.55
N SER A 315 1.04 5.15 -10.86
CA SER A 315 0.64 4.40 -12.07
C SER A 315 -0.87 4.31 -12.30
N GLY A 316 -1.69 4.24 -11.24
CA GLY A 316 -3.15 4.21 -11.38
C GLY A 316 -3.77 5.54 -11.87
N ARG A 317 -3.04 6.66 -11.77
CA ARG A 317 -3.51 8.04 -12.03
C ARG A 317 -4.84 8.39 -11.35
N PHE A 318 -5.16 7.74 -10.23
CA PHE A 318 -6.42 7.97 -9.53
C PHE A 318 -6.50 9.41 -9.00
N GLY A 319 -7.58 10.11 -9.35
CA GLY A 319 -7.82 11.49 -8.94
C GLY A 319 -6.84 12.52 -9.53
N VAL A 320 -5.98 12.13 -10.47
CA VAL A 320 -5.04 13.05 -11.14
C VAL A 320 -5.81 13.80 -12.23
N SER A 321 -6.02 15.09 -11.99
CA SER A 321 -6.69 16.03 -12.90
C SER A 321 -5.92 17.35 -12.97
N SER A 322 -6.22 18.20 -13.95
CA SER A 322 -5.62 19.55 -14.04
C SER A 322 -5.78 20.34 -12.72
N TYR A 323 -6.94 20.23 -12.08
CA TYR A 323 -7.23 20.92 -10.81
C TYR A 323 -6.42 20.36 -9.65
N TYR A 324 -6.28 19.04 -9.58
CA TYR A 324 -5.45 18.37 -8.58
C TYR A 324 -3.97 18.78 -8.68
N LEU A 325 -3.43 18.82 -9.90
CA LEU A 325 -2.04 19.18 -10.17
C LEU A 325 -1.75 20.67 -9.91
N THR A 326 -2.70 21.54 -10.27
CA THR A 326 -2.61 23.00 -10.06
C THR A 326 -2.56 23.38 -8.58
N ASN A 327 -3.17 22.58 -7.70
CA ASN A 327 -3.25 22.85 -6.25
C ASN A 327 -2.20 22.07 -5.43
N ALA A 328 -1.00 21.91 -6.00
CA ALA A 328 0.16 21.26 -5.38
C ALA A 328 1.26 22.28 -5.09
N ASP A 329 1.93 22.15 -3.95
CA ASP A 329 3.24 22.79 -3.72
C ASP A 329 4.39 21.88 -4.21
N GLU A 330 4.14 20.57 -4.20
CA GLU A 330 5.03 19.54 -4.72
C GLU A 330 4.24 18.40 -5.38
N LEU A 331 4.71 17.97 -6.54
CA LEU A 331 4.19 16.84 -7.30
C LEU A 331 5.15 15.66 -7.14
N GLN A 332 4.69 14.56 -6.53
CA GLN A 332 5.53 13.40 -6.29
C GLN A 332 5.21 12.26 -7.27
N ILE A 333 6.16 11.95 -8.17
CA ILE A 333 6.15 10.75 -9.00
C ILE A 333 6.48 9.55 -8.11
N LYS A 334 5.55 8.61 -7.99
CA LYS A 334 5.73 7.39 -7.19
C LYS A 334 6.22 6.24 -8.07
N MET A 335 7.54 6.07 -8.20
CA MET A 335 8.09 4.90 -8.90
C MET A 335 7.85 3.63 -8.10
N ALA A 336 8.08 3.68 -6.78
CA ALA A 336 7.91 2.51 -5.90
C ALA A 336 7.63 2.91 -4.45
N GLN A 337 7.36 1.91 -3.61
CA GLN A 337 7.28 2.05 -2.16
C GLN A 337 7.96 0.85 -1.47
N GLY A 338 8.57 1.08 -0.31
CA GLY A 338 9.39 0.06 0.37
C GLY A 338 8.65 -1.25 0.71
N ALA A 339 7.37 -1.19 1.05
CA ALA A 339 6.58 -2.37 1.41
C ALA A 339 6.25 -3.32 0.24
N LYS A 340 6.41 -2.85 -1.01
CA LYS A 340 6.13 -3.58 -2.24
C LYS A 340 6.78 -2.94 -3.47
N PRO A 341 8.12 -2.95 -3.56
CA PRO A 341 8.82 -2.49 -4.76
C PRO A 341 8.47 -3.39 -5.95
N GLY A 342 8.38 -2.79 -7.14
CA GLY A 342 8.02 -3.49 -8.39
C GLY A 342 6.54 -3.90 -8.49
N GLU A 343 5.67 -3.40 -7.60
CA GLU A 343 4.23 -3.69 -7.62
C GLU A 343 3.39 -2.41 -7.53
N GLY A 344 2.13 -2.50 -7.99
CA GLY A 344 1.18 -1.39 -7.95
C GLY A 344 0.48 -1.20 -6.60
N GLY A 345 -0.20 -0.05 -6.47
CA GLY A 345 -1.18 0.21 -5.41
C GLY A 345 -2.33 -0.80 -5.40
N GLU A 346 -2.84 -1.14 -4.22
CA GLU A 346 -3.97 -2.06 -4.05
C GLU A 346 -5.00 -1.43 -3.10
N LEU A 347 -6.25 -1.32 -3.56
CA LEU A 347 -7.38 -0.95 -2.71
C LEU A 347 -8.53 -1.96 -2.92
N PRO A 348 -8.87 -2.76 -1.89
CA PRO A 348 -9.97 -3.71 -1.98
C PRO A 348 -11.31 -3.03 -2.30
N GLY A 349 -12.13 -3.65 -3.16
CA GLY A 349 -13.38 -3.05 -3.67
C GLY A 349 -14.40 -2.66 -2.59
N HIS A 350 -14.46 -3.40 -1.48
CA HIS A 350 -15.30 -3.07 -0.33
C HIS A 350 -14.85 -1.82 0.45
N LYS A 351 -13.66 -1.27 0.13
CA LYS A 351 -13.20 0.05 0.61
C LYS A 351 -13.39 1.15 -0.44
N VAL A 352 -13.82 0.81 -1.66
CA VAL A 352 -14.10 1.76 -2.75
C VAL A 352 -15.59 2.09 -2.71
N ILE A 353 -16.01 2.91 -1.76
CA ILE A 353 -17.42 3.27 -1.56
C ILE A 353 -17.60 4.79 -1.47
N GLY A 354 -18.79 5.27 -1.84
CA GLY A 354 -19.17 6.69 -1.74
C GLY A 354 -18.13 7.63 -2.36
N ASP A 355 -17.70 8.64 -1.60
CA ASP A 355 -16.78 9.68 -2.03
C ASP A 355 -15.40 9.16 -2.49
N ILE A 356 -14.99 7.96 -2.11
CA ILE A 356 -13.71 7.38 -2.53
C ILE A 356 -13.77 7.03 -4.02
N ALA A 357 -14.87 6.43 -4.46
CA ALA A 357 -15.08 6.11 -5.86
C ALA A 357 -15.07 7.38 -6.72
N VAL A 358 -15.76 8.43 -6.23
CA VAL A 358 -15.81 9.76 -6.86
C VAL A 358 -14.42 10.40 -6.94
N THR A 359 -13.68 10.42 -5.83
CA THR A 359 -12.33 11.02 -5.76
C THR A 359 -11.36 10.33 -6.72
N ARG A 360 -11.54 9.03 -6.95
CA ARG A 360 -10.69 8.23 -7.84
C ARG A 360 -11.19 8.16 -9.28
N HIS A 361 -12.32 8.79 -9.61
CA HIS A 361 -13.00 8.64 -10.90
C HIS A 361 -13.20 7.16 -11.27
N SER A 362 -13.71 6.38 -10.31
CA SER A 362 -13.92 4.94 -10.43
C SER A 362 -15.34 4.55 -10.04
N THR A 363 -15.69 3.28 -10.23
CA THR A 363 -17.00 2.75 -9.84
C THR A 363 -16.97 2.21 -8.41
N ALA A 364 -17.98 2.58 -7.61
CA ALA A 364 -18.12 2.06 -6.25
C ALA A 364 -18.29 0.53 -6.25
N GLY A 365 -17.66 -0.15 -5.28
CA GLY A 365 -17.67 -1.60 -5.12
C GLY A 365 -16.61 -2.34 -5.95
N VAL A 366 -15.99 -1.70 -6.93
CA VAL A 366 -14.97 -2.32 -7.80
C VAL A 366 -13.58 -2.16 -7.19
N GLY A 367 -12.82 -3.26 -7.11
CA GLY A 367 -11.44 -3.26 -6.60
C GLY A 367 -10.50 -2.48 -7.52
N LEU A 368 -9.56 -1.73 -6.93
CA LEU A 368 -8.59 -0.94 -7.67
C LEU A 368 -7.20 -1.52 -7.49
N ILE A 369 -6.69 -2.13 -8.56
CA ILE A 369 -5.31 -2.58 -8.66
C ILE A 369 -4.63 -1.65 -9.66
N SER A 370 -3.57 -0.98 -9.22
CA SER A 370 -2.78 -0.15 -10.12
C SER A 370 -1.84 -1.03 -10.94
N PRO A 371 -1.54 -0.68 -12.19
CA PRO A 371 -0.45 -1.32 -12.92
C PRO A 371 0.86 -1.21 -12.13
N PRO A 372 1.75 -2.22 -12.17
CA PRO A 372 3.07 -2.09 -11.57
C PRO A 372 3.91 -0.93 -12.16
N PRO A 373 4.06 -0.79 -13.49
CA PRO A 373 4.79 0.33 -14.06
C PRO A 373 3.90 1.55 -14.24
N HIS A 374 4.53 2.72 -14.33
CA HIS A 374 3.94 3.86 -15.01
C HIS A 374 3.98 3.60 -16.52
N HIS A 375 2.85 3.58 -17.21
CA HIS A 375 2.84 3.32 -18.66
C HIS A 375 3.44 4.44 -19.51
N ASP A 376 3.73 5.59 -18.90
CA ASP A 376 4.46 6.72 -19.47
C ASP A 376 5.88 6.85 -18.91
N ILE A 377 6.43 5.77 -18.33
CA ILE A 377 7.82 5.68 -17.88
C ILE A 377 8.35 4.26 -18.16
N TYR A 378 8.99 4.06 -19.32
CA TYR A 378 9.71 2.82 -19.63
C TYR A 378 11.22 2.98 -19.66
N SER A 379 11.68 4.21 -19.54
CA SER A 379 13.09 4.60 -19.60
C SER A 379 13.33 5.87 -18.79
N ILE A 380 14.59 6.30 -18.70
CA ILE A 380 14.95 7.51 -17.95
C ILE A 380 14.50 8.79 -18.68
N GLU A 381 14.49 8.77 -20.01
CA GLU A 381 13.99 9.84 -20.86
C GLU A 381 12.48 10.00 -20.75
N ASP A 382 11.73 8.91 -20.56
CA ASP A 382 10.29 8.98 -20.29
C ASP A 382 10.01 9.57 -18.90
N LEU A 383 10.82 9.24 -17.89
CA LEU A 383 10.73 9.89 -16.59
C LEU A 383 11.00 11.40 -16.71
N ALA A 384 12.03 11.78 -17.46
CA ALA A 384 12.30 13.19 -17.74
C ALA A 384 11.15 13.87 -18.49
N GLN A 385 10.45 13.14 -19.38
CA GLN A 385 9.24 13.63 -20.04
C GLN A 385 8.11 13.84 -19.04
N LEU A 386 7.85 12.90 -18.12
CA LEU A 386 6.83 13.11 -17.08
C LEU A 386 7.19 14.26 -16.13
N ILE A 387 8.47 14.43 -15.76
CA ILE A 387 8.92 15.59 -14.97
C ILE A 387 8.59 16.88 -15.73
N HIS A 388 8.88 16.92 -17.03
CA HIS A 388 8.54 18.06 -17.89
C HIS A 388 7.03 18.31 -17.96
N ASP A 389 6.22 17.27 -18.16
CA ASP A 389 4.75 17.39 -18.21
C ASP A 389 4.18 17.94 -16.90
N LEU A 390 4.64 17.40 -15.76
CA LEU A 390 4.18 17.85 -14.44
C LEU A 390 4.61 19.28 -14.15
N LYS A 391 5.82 19.66 -14.54
CA LYS A 391 6.28 21.05 -14.42
C LYS A 391 5.47 22.01 -15.30
N ASN A 392 5.11 21.61 -16.52
CA ASN A 392 4.21 22.40 -17.37
C ASN A 392 2.78 22.46 -16.79
N SER A 393 2.32 21.42 -16.10
CA SER A 393 0.99 21.37 -15.46
C SER A 393 0.87 22.25 -14.21
N ASN A 394 2.01 22.56 -13.57
CA ASN A 394 2.11 23.49 -12.47
C ASN A 394 3.55 24.04 -12.39
N PRO A 395 3.83 25.20 -13.02
CA PRO A 395 5.17 25.79 -13.06
C PRO A 395 5.77 26.11 -11.68
N GLN A 396 4.94 26.26 -10.64
CA GLN A 396 5.37 26.62 -9.30
C GLN A 396 5.72 25.40 -8.42
N ALA A 397 5.18 24.23 -8.71
CA ALA A 397 5.41 23.04 -7.89
C ALA A 397 6.83 22.50 -8.05
N ARG A 398 7.40 21.95 -6.98
CA ARG A 398 8.59 21.08 -7.05
C ARG A 398 8.21 19.72 -7.59
N ILE A 399 9.10 19.08 -8.36
CA ILE A 399 8.91 17.70 -8.82
C ILE A 399 9.78 16.75 -7.98
N SER A 400 9.12 15.80 -7.33
CA SER A 400 9.68 14.83 -6.40
C SER A 400 9.59 13.43 -6.98
N VAL A 401 10.66 12.64 -6.91
CA VAL A 401 10.66 11.24 -7.38
C VAL A 401 10.91 10.30 -6.20
N LYS A 402 9.96 9.43 -5.93
CA LYS A 402 10.02 8.44 -4.86
C LYS A 402 10.57 7.10 -5.38
N LEU A 403 11.77 6.76 -4.94
CA LEU A 403 12.49 5.51 -5.19
C LEU A 403 12.51 4.64 -3.92
N VAL A 404 12.98 3.41 -4.05
CA VAL A 404 13.22 2.48 -2.93
C VAL A 404 14.69 2.13 -2.88
N SER A 405 15.22 1.97 -1.67
CA SER A 405 16.59 1.51 -1.43
C SER A 405 16.80 0.11 -2.02
N GLU A 406 17.78 0.01 -2.93
CA GLU A 406 18.36 -1.20 -3.50
C GLU A 406 19.77 -0.86 -4.02
N ALA A 407 20.65 -1.85 -4.26
CA ALA A 407 21.93 -1.57 -4.91
C ALA A 407 21.73 -0.95 -6.29
N GLY A 408 22.46 0.12 -6.57
CA GLY A 408 22.39 0.86 -7.84
C GLY A 408 21.39 2.02 -7.83
N VAL A 409 20.63 2.21 -6.74
CA VAL A 409 19.69 3.33 -6.60
C VAL A 409 20.38 4.69 -6.75
N GLY A 410 21.66 4.82 -6.37
CA GLY A 410 22.41 6.07 -6.55
C GLY A 410 22.65 6.43 -8.02
N VAL A 411 22.80 5.42 -8.89
CA VAL A 411 22.92 5.59 -10.35
C VAL A 411 21.58 6.03 -10.93
N VAL A 412 20.49 5.38 -10.52
CA VAL A 412 19.13 5.77 -10.91
C VAL A 412 18.84 7.21 -10.49
N ALA A 413 19.15 7.57 -9.24
CA ALA A 413 18.98 8.93 -8.73
C ALA A 413 19.78 9.97 -9.52
N SER A 414 20.97 9.62 -10.02
CA SER A 414 21.75 10.52 -10.89
C SER A 414 21.02 10.78 -12.22
N GLY A 415 20.41 9.75 -12.81
CA GLY A 415 19.53 9.89 -13.97
C GLY A 415 18.32 10.78 -13.68
N VAL A 416 17.67 10.58 -12.52
CA VAL A 416 16.51 11.35 -12.06
C VAL A 416 16.83 12.85 -11.94
N VAL A 417 17.96 13.19 -11.32
CA VAL A 417 18.40 14.59 -11.16
C VAL A 417 18.81 15.20 -12.51
N LYS A 418 19.42 14.42 -13.42
CA LYS A 418 19.67 14.85 -14.81
C LYS A 418 18.38 15.06 -15.60
N GLY A 419 17.33 14.31 -15.29
CA GLY A 419 15.96 14.50 -15.78
C GLY A 419 15.21 15.69 -15.17
N HIS A 420 15.91 16.56 -14.43
CA HIS A 420 15.42 17.79 -13.84
C HIS A 420 14.49 17.63 -12.62
N ALA A 421 14.50 16.49 -11.92
CA ALA A 421 13.80 16.40 -10.64
C ALA A 421 14.38 17.38 -9.62
N ASP A 422 13.52 18.08 -8.88
CA ASP A 422 13.91 19.03 -7.83
C ASP A 422 14.18 18.30 -6.48
N HIS A 423 13.64 17.09 -6.35
CA HIS A 423 13.63 16.34 -5.10
C HIS A 423 13.66 14.82 -5.35
N VAL A 424 14.43 14.08 -4.56
CA VAL A 424 14.52 12.62 -4.60
C VAL A 424 14.23 12.06 -3.21
N LEU A 425 13.30 11.11 -3.12
CA LEU A 425 13.00 10.37 -1.90
C LEU A 425 13.51 8.94 -2.02
N ILE A 426 14.34 8.50 -1.07
CA ILE A 426 14.75 7.09 -0.93
C ILE A 426 13.96 6.46 0.21
N SER A 427 13.08 5.51 -0.13
CA SER A 427 12.32 4.74 0.88
C SER A 427 13.05 3.47 1.30
N GLY A 428 13.06 3.20 2.61
CA GLY A 428 13.48 1.92 3.16
C GLY A 428 12.43 0.82 2.98
N HIS A 429 12.87 -0.45 2.97
CA HIS A 429 12.02 -1.64 2.89
C HIS A 429 10.95 -1.73 4.00
N ASP A 430 11.23 -1.11 5.15
CA ASP A 430 10.41 -1.12 6.36
C ASP A 430 9.23 -0.11 6.30
N GLY A 431 9.00 0.51 5.15
CA GLY A 431 7.83 1.35 4.89
C GLY A 431 6.49 0.65 5.19
N GLY A 432 5.51 1.40 5.71
CA GLY A 432 4.17 0.88 5.96
C GLY A 432 3.33 0.68 4.69
N THR A 433 2.29 -0.16 4.76
CA THR A 433 1.29 -0.31 3.69
C THR A 433 -0.08 -0.66 4.26
N GLY A 434 -1.14 -0.19 3.58
CA GLY A 434 -2.52 -0.58 3.88
C GLY A 434 -2.89 -1.96 3.36
N ALA A 435 -2.32 -2.36 2.22
CA ALA A 435 -2.51 -3.65 1.57
C ALA A 435 -1.29 -4.01 0.69
N SER A 436 -0.76 -5.21 0.88
CA SER A 436 0.33 -5.78 0.10
C SER A 436 0.39 -7.29 0.30
N ARG A 437 1.05 -7.99 -0.63
CA ARG A 437 1.40 -9.41 -0.47
C ARG A 437 2.55 -9.54 0.54
N TRP A 438 2.54 -10.62 1.31
CA TRP A 438 3.59 -10.89 2.31
C TRP A 438 4.99 -10.99 1.71
N THR A 439 5.10 -11.55 0.50
CA THR A 439 6.34 -11.64 -0.26
C THR A 439 6.97 -10.28 -0.52
N GLY A 440 6.17 -9.26 -0.85
CA GLY A 440 6.65 -7.89 -1.02
C GLY A 440 7.12 -7.26 0.29
N ILE A 441 6.36 -7.45 1.38
CA ILE A 441 6.68 -6.87 2.70
C ILE A 441 7.98 -7.46 3.28
N LYS A 442 8.22 -8.76 3.08
CA LYS A 442 9.32 -9.46 3.74
C LYS A 442 10.59 -9.57 2.90
N ASN A 443 10.46 -9.61 1.58
CA ASN A 443 11.55 -10.05 0.69
C ASN A 443 11.87 -9.06 -0.44
N ALA A 444 11.44 -7.80 -0.35
CA ALA A 444 11.73 -6.80 -1.38
C ALA A 444 12.09 -5.43 -0.78
N GLY A 445 13.08 -4.77 -1.39
CA GLY A 445 13.67 -3.52 -0.90
C GLY A 445 14.74 -3.75 0.17
N LEU A 446 15.50 -2.70 0.49
CA LEU A 446 16.56 -2.72 1.50
C LEU A 446 16.46 -1.59 2.55
N PRO A 447 17.26 -1.65 3.64
CA PRO A 447 17.38 -0.57 4.61
C PRO A 447 17.67 0.77 3.93
N TRP A 448 17.03 1.84 4.39
CA TRP A 448 17.23 3.16 3.81
C TRP A 448 18.63 3.69 4.08
N GLU A 449 19.31 3.24 5.14
CA GLU A 449 20.68 3.61 5.48
C GLU A 449 21.63 3.34 4.31
N LEU A 450 21.43 2.22 3.61
CA LEU A 450 22.22 1.81 2.45
C LEU A 450 21.94 2.70 1.23
N GLY A 451 20.67 2.77 0.83
CA GLY A 451 20.27 3.49 -0.38
C GLY A 451 20.45 5.01 -0.26
N LEU A 452 20.25 5.56 0.94
CA LEU A 452 20.45 6.99 1.21
C LEU A 452 21.92 7.36 1.08
N ALA A 453 22.82 6.63 1.74
CA ALA A 453 24.25 6.89 1.68
C ALA A 453 24.77 6.71 0.24
N GLU A 454 24.39 5.63 -0.45
CA GLU A 454 24.76 5.40 -1.85
C GLU A 454 24.29 6.56 -2.75
N THR A 455 23.05 7.00 -2.59
CA THR A 455 22.48 8.11 -3.37
C THR A 455 23.23 9.41 -3.11
N HIS A 456 23.46 9.74 -1.83
CA HIS A 456 24.20 10.94 -1.44
C HIS A 456 25.61 10.94 -2.04
N GLN A 457 26.37 9.87 -1.82
CA GLN A 457 27.74 9.70 -2.31
C GLN A 457 27.80 9.76 -3.84
N THR A 458 26.89 9.08 -4.54
CA THR A 458 26.87 9.04 -6.01
C THR A 458 26.54 10.41 -6.60
N LEU A 459 25.57 11.13 -6.04
CA LEU A 459 25.23 12.48 -6.50
C LEU A 459 26.38 13.47 -6.26
N VAL A 460 27.10 13.35 -5.15
CA VAL A 460 28.29 14.17 -4.86
C VAL A 460 29.41 13.86 -5.85
N ALA A 461 29.71 12.57 -6.07
CA ALA A 461 30.72 12.13 -7.04
C ALA A 461 30.47 12.72 -8.44
N ASN A 462 29.20 12.75 -8.87
CA ASN A 462 28.81 13.28 -10.18
C ASN A 462 28.63 14.80 -10.21
N GLY A 463 28.75 15.52 -9.08
CA GLY A 463 28.53 16.97 -9.01
C GLY A 463 27.07 17.37 -9.24
N LEU A 464 26.14 16.45 -8.92
CA LEU A 464 24.70 16.64 -9.08
C LEU A 464 24.00 16.93 -7.75
N ARG A 465 24.65 16.68 -6.61
CA ARG A 465 24.05 16.80 -5.27
C ARG A 465 23.49 18.19 -4.95
N GLY A 466 24.08 19.24 -5.54
CA GLY A 466 23.63 20.62 -5.37
C GLY A 466 22.28 20.97 -6.01
N ARG A 467 21.77 20.11 -6.91
CA ARG A 467 20.60 20.39 -7.77
C ARG A 467 19.26 19.85 -7.24
N ALA A 468 19.28 18.97 -6.25
CA ALA A 468 18.09 18.31 -5.76
C ALA A 468 18.14 18.08 -4.25
N VAL A 469 16.97 18.22 -3.61
CA VAL A 469 16.79 17.89 -2.19
C VAL A 469 16.69 16.38 -2.03
N LEU A 470 17.41 15.80 -1.06
CA LEU A 470 17.34 14.38 -0.76
C LEU A 470 16.49 14.13 0.49
N GLN A 471 15.46 13.30 0.38
CA GLN A 471 14.60 12.88 1.49
C GLN A 471 14.76 11.38 1.74
N THR A 472 14.56 10.95 2.99
CA THR A 472 14.39 9.54 3.32
C THR A 472 13.11 9.29 4.12
N ASP A 473 12.55 8.09 3.98
CA ASP A 473 11.50 7.54 4.84
C ASP A 473 11.74 6.03 5.09
N GLY A 474 11.08 5.46 6.10
CA GLY A 474 11.28 4.07 6.50
C GLY A 474 11.44 3.94 8.02
N GLN A 475 10.31 3.71 8.70
CA GLN A 475 10.19 3.69 10.16
C GLN A 475 11.05 4.72 10.94
N LEU A 476 11.21 5.95 10.43
CA LEU A 476 11.75 7.05 11.21
C LEU A 476 10.79 7.34 12.37
N LYS A 477 11.29 7.32 13.60
CA LYS A 477 10.46 7.30 14.82
C LYS A 477 10.91 8.30 15.88
N THR A 478 12.19 8.65 15.91
CA THR A 478 12.79 9.52 16.93
C THR A 478 13.65 10.62 16.30
N GLY A 479 14.01 11.64 17.09
CA GLY A 479 14.98 12.66 16.69
C GLY A 479 16.35 12.05 16.40
N ARG A 480 16.69 10.94 17.08
CA ARG A 480 17.88 10.15 16.78
C ARG A 480 17.87 9.53 15.37
N ASP A 481 16.75 8.93 14.95
CA ASP A 481 16.66 8.37 13.59
C ASP A 481 16.86 9.47 12.53
N VAL A 482 16.29 10.66 12.78
CA VAL A 482 16.45 11.83 11.91
C VAL A 482 17.90 12.31 11.86
N ALA A 483 18.58 12.36 13.02
CA ALA A 483 19.98 12.73 13.08
C ALA A 483 20.84 11.79 12.23
N VAL A 484 20.66 10.47 12.35
CA VAL A 484 21.39 9.49 11.53
C VAL A 484 21.09 9.69 10.04
N ALA A 485 19.82 9.84 9.67
CA ALA A 485 19.44 10.11 8.28
C ALA A 485 20.09 11.40 7.74
N CYS A 486 20.15 12.47 8.54
CA CYS A 486 20.77 13.73 8.15
C CYS A 486 22.28 13.56 7.89
N LEU A 487 22.99 12.92 8.82
CA LEU A 487 24.43 12.65 8.71
C LEU A 487 24.77 11.74 7.52
N LEU A 488 23.85 10.86 7.10
CA LEU A 488 23.98 10.04 5.90
C LEU A 488 23.58 10.76 4.59
N GLY A 489 23.05 11.99 4.67
CA GLY A 489 22.89 12.88 3.51
C GLY A 489 21.47 13.40 3.23
N ALA A 490 20.47 13.06 4.06
CA ALA A 490 19.10 13.56 3.90
C ALA A 490 18.93 15.01 4.40
N GLU A 491 18.05 15.77 3.75
CA GLU A 491 17.67 17.15 4.06
C GLU A 491 16.22 17.28 4.55
N GLU A 492 15.37 16.34 4.16
CA GLU A 492 13.96 16.24 4.54
C GLU A 492 13.65 14.80 5.02
N PHE A 493 12.60 14.64 5.83
CA PHE A 493 12.32 13.38 6.53
C PHE A 493 10.83 13.02 6.46
N GLY A 494 10.53 11.80 5.97
CA GLY A 494 9.16 11.29 5.83
C GLY A 494 8.72 10.38 6.98
N PHE A 495 7.50 10.61 7.49
CA PHE A 495 6.93 9.87 8.61
C PHE A 495 5.51 9.39 8.30
N SER A 496 5.26 8.09 8.42
CA SER A 496 3.92 7.52 8.18
C SER A 496 3.36 6.84 9.42
N THR A 497 4.01 5.76 9.86
CA THR A 497 3.49 4.92 10.94
C THR A 497 3.45 5.63 12.29
N ALA A 498 4.48 6.40 12.66
CA ALA A 498 4.51 7.11 13.95
C ALA A 498 3.37 8.16 14.06
N PRO A 499 3.13 9.05 13.08
CA PRO A 499 1.96 9.93 13.08
C PRO A 499 0.62 9.19 13.12
N LEU A 500 0.49 8.01 12.50
CA LEU A 500 -0.74 7.22 12.65
C LEU A 500 -0.90 6.64 14.06
N ILE A 501 0.19 6.31 14.74
CA ILE A 501 0.17 5.85 16.14
C ILE A 501 -0.27 6.99 17.06
N THR A 502 0.22 8.23 16.84
CA THR A 502 -0.20 9.40 17.63
C THR A 502 -1.69 9.71 17.45
N LEU A 503 -2.25 9.41 16.27
CA LEU A 503 -3.70 9.49 16.00
C LEU A 503 -4.50 8.30 16.55
N GLY A 504 -3.85 7.27 17.12
CA GLY A 504 -4.52 6.17 17.82
C GLY A 504 -4.29 4.76 17.24
N CYS A 505 -3.45 4.58 16.22
CA CYS A 505 -3.19 3.25 15.66
C CYS A 505 -2.60 2.29 16.71
N ILE A 506 -3.18 1.09 16.80
CA ILE A 506 -2.78 0.02 17.74
C ILE A 506 -2.08 -1.17 17.04
N MET A 507 -1.64 -0.99 15.80
CA MET A 507 -0.84 -1.97 15.03
C MET A 507 -1.47 -3.37 14.90
N MET A 508 -2.80 -3.43 14.75
CA MET A 508 -3.54 -4.68 14.55
C MET A 508 -3.23 -5.38 13.21
N ARG A 509 -2.64 -4.66 12.24
CA ARG A 509 -2.29 -5.13 10.88
C ARG A 509 -3.47 -5.67 10.05
N LYS A 510 -4.68 -5.19 10.34
CA LYS A 510 -5.92 -5.46 9.60
C LYS A 510 -6.38 -4.29 8.71
N CYS A 511 -5.44 -3.51 8.21
CA CYS A 511 -5.73 -2.31 7.41
C CYS A 511 -6.47 -2.65 6.09
N HIS A 512 -6.16 -3.82 5.51
CA HIS A 512 -6.70 -4.31 4.25
C HIS A 512 -8.12 -4.91 4.38
N THR A 513 -8.59 -5.23 5.59
CA THR A 513 -9.87 -5.90 5.80
C THR A 513 -11.04 -4.95 6.05
N ASN A 514 -10.77 -3.63 6.09
CA ASN A 514 -11.76 -2.60 6.44
C ASN A 514 -12.31 -2.72 7.89
N THR A 515 -11.56 -3.37 8.79
CA THR A 515 -12.01 -3.65 10.17
C THR A 515 -11.17 -2.90 11.21
N CYS A 516 -10.69 -1.69 10.91
CA CYS A 516 -9.85 -0.93 11.83
C CYS A 516 -10.65 -0.52 13.07
N PRO A 517 -10.26 -0.93 14.29
CA PRO A 517 -11.08 -0.72 15.50
C PRO A 517 -11.06 0.72 16.01
N VAL A 518 -10.16 1.56 15.49
CA VAL A 518 -9.92 2.94 15.93
C VAL A 518 -10.19 3.97 14.82
N GLY A 519 -10.92 3.58 13.78
CA GLY A 519 -11.37 4.51 12.73
C GLY A 519 -10.29 5.07 11.80
N ILE A 520 -9.06 4.52 11.81
CA ILE A 520 -7.95 5.02 10.98
C ILE A 520 -7.93 4.37 9.60
N ALA A 521 -7.81 3.04 9.51
CA ALA A 521 -7.62 2.33 8.24
C ALA A 521 -8.91 1.64 7.76
N THR A 522 -10.02 2.36 7.80
CA THR A 522 -11.37 1.85 7.47
C THR A 522 -12.23 2.91 6.80
N GLN A 523 -13.14 2.45 5.96
CA GLN A 523 -14.17 3.24 5.27
C GLN A 523 -15.57 2.90 5.79
N ASP A 524 -15.68 1.92 6.68
CA ASP A 524 -16.91 1.63 7.41
C ASP A 524 -17.31 2.84 8.29
N PRO A 525 -18.52 3.41 8.11
CA PRO A 525 -18.96 4.58 8.86
C PRO A 525 -18.96 4.38 10.38
N VAL A 526 -19.42 3.21 10.86
CA VAL A 526 -19.52 2.89 12.29
C VAL A 526 -18.13 2.80 12.91
N LEU A 527 -17.16 2.25 12.19
CA LEU A 527 -15.78 2.21 12.66
C LEU A 527 -15.09 3.57 12.58
N ARG A 528 -15.41 4.40 11.57
CA ARG A 528 -14.87 5.77 11.44
C ARG A 528 -15.33 6.68 12.59
N GLU A 529 -16.54 6.50 13.10
CA GLU A 529 -17.02 7.20 14.31
C GLU A 529 -16.15 6.95 15.55
N LYS A 530 -15.33 5.90 15.56
CA LYS A 530 -14.39 5.59 16.65
C LYS A 530 -13.06 6.35 16.55
N PHE A 531 -12.85 7.14 15.49
CA PHE A 531 -11.65 7.93 15.34
C PHE A 531 -11.62 9.05 16.39
N ALA A 532 -10.57 9.07 17.21
CA ALA A 532 -10.39 10.02 18.32
C ALA A 532 -9.05 10.78 18.24
N GLY A 533 -8.41 10.79 17.05
CA GLY A 533 -7.13 11.45 16.84
C GLY A 533 -7.32 12.93 16.50
N GLU A 534 -6.53 13.80 17.10
CA GLU A 534 -6.56 15.25 16.84
C GLU A 534 -5.27 15.72 16.13
N PRO A 535 -5.33 16.77 15.29
CA PRO A 535 -4.13 17.38 14.68
C PRO A 535 -3.05 17.74 15.71
N GLU A 536 -3.46 18.20 16.89
CA GLU A 536 -2.60 18.57 18.01
C GLU A 536 -1.69 17.41 18.46
N HIS A 537 -2.16 16.16 18.41
CA HIS A 537 -1.35 15.00 18.77
C HIS A 537 -0.14 14.84 17.83
N VAL A 538 -0.34 15.09 16.54
CA VAL A 538 0.71 15.01 15.52
C VAL A 538 1.67 16.20 15.66
N ILE A 539 1.15 17.39 15.95
CA ILE A 539 1.94 18.61 16.21
C ILE A 539 2.88 18.41 17.41
N ASN A 540 2.34 17.94 18.53
CA ASN A 540 3.12 17.68 19.75
C ASN A 540 4.26 16.70 19.49
N PHE A 541 3.97 15.59 18.78
CA PHE A 541 4.97 14.61 18.40
C PHE A 541 6.12 15.22 17.58
N PHE A 542 5.82 15.99 16.54
CA PHE A 542 6.86 16.59 15.69
C PHE A 542 7.72 17.62 16.43
N PHE A 543 7.14 18.40 17.35
CA PHE A 543 7.94 19.31 18.17
C PHE A 543 8.85 18.56 19.14
N MET A 544 8.37 17.52 19.84
CA MET A 544 9.22 16.71 20.72
C MET A 544 10.34 16.01 19.95
N LEU A 545 10.05 15.53 18.75
CA LEU A 545 11.02 14.92 17.85
C LEU A 545 12.07 15.92 17.36
N ALA A 546 11.65 17.15 17.00
CA ALA A 546 12.57 18.22 16.64
C ALA A 546 13.44 18.66 17.82
N GLU A 547 12.90 18.75 19.04
CA GLU A 547 13.69 19.09 20.22
C GLU A 547 14.75 18.03 20.54
N GLU A 548 14.42 16.73 20.44
CA GLU A 548 15.43 15.67 20.56
C GLU A 548 16.54 15.79 19.51
N LEU A 549 16.18 16.14 18.27
CA LEU A 549 17.18 16.40 17.22
C LEU A 549 18.07 17.60 17.58
N ARG A 550 17.51 18.69 18.11
CA ARG A 550 18.29 19.86 18.55
C ARG A 550 19.27 19.51 19.66
N GLU A 551 18.85 18.68 20.62
CA GLU A 551 19.73 18.17 21.68
C GLU A 551 20.93 17.42 21.09
N ILE A 552 20.71 16.58 20.07
CA ILE A 552 21.78 15.85 19.37
C ILE A 552 22.68 16.80 18.57
N MET A 553 22.10 17.78 17.86
CA MET A 553 22.85 18.78 17.11
C MET A 553 23.79 19.58 18.04
N ALA A 554 23.30 19.99 19.21
CA ALA A 554 24.09 20.67 20.23
C ALA A 554 25.24 19.80 20.76
N GLN A 555 24.99 18.51 20.96
CA GLN A 555 26.00 17.53 21.38
C GLN A 555 27.08 17.31 20.31
N LEU A 556 26.74 17.42 19.03
CA LEU A 556 27.68 17.28 17.92
C LEU A 556 28.42 18.60 17.60
N GLY A 557 27.90 19.75 18.07
CA GLY A 557 28.48 21.06 17.80
C GLY A 557 27.98 21.71 16.51
N LEU A 558 26.79 21.32 16.03
CA LEU A 558 26.22 21.73 14.74
C LEU A 558 25.02 22.66 14.99
N ARG A 559 24.99 23.83 14.35
CA ARG A 559 23.97 24.87 14.58
C ARG A 559 22.75 24.71 13.68
N THR A 560 22.95 24.19 12.47
CA THR A 560 21.88 24.04 11.48
C THR A 560 21.88 22.64 10.85
N ILE A 561 20.73 22.21 10.34
CA ILE A 561 20.56 20.96 9.60
C ILE A 561 21.53 20.94 8.41
N ASN A 562 21.71 22.06 7.72
CA ASN A 562 22.63 22.14 6.56
C ASN A 562 24.10 21.88 6.95
N GLU A 563 24.53 22.24 8.17
CA GLU A 563 25.87 21.88 8.68
C GLU A 563 26.00 20.37 8.98
N MET A 564 24.87 19.69 9.20
CA MET A 564 24.78 18.28 9.55
C MET A 564 24.68 17.36 8.32
N VAL A 565 24.10 17.82 7.21
CA VAL A 565 23.87 16.98 6.02
C VAL A 565 25.18 16.37 5.52
N GLY A 566 25.21 15.03 5.44
CA GLY A 566 26.33 14.27 4.87
C GLY A 566 27.58 14.16 5.77
N ARG A 567 27.52 14.66 7.01
CA ARG A 567 28.59 14.53 8.02
C ARG A 567 28.66 13.13 8.64
N SER A 568 28.79 12.11 7.79
CA SER A 568 28.92 10.71 8.20
C SER A 568 30.15 10.45 9.08
N ASP A 569 31.13 11.35 9.06
CA ASP A 569 32.27 11.39 10.00
C ASP A 569 31.86 11.58 11.48
N MET A 570 30.62 12.02 11.75
CA MET A 570 30.06 12.13 13.10
C MET A 570 29.45 10.82 13.62
N LEU A 571 29.49 9.75 12.82
CA LEU A 571 28.97 8.43 13.15
C LEU A 571 30.11 7.42 13.23
N GLU A 572 30.04 6.53 14.21
CA GLU A 572 30.91 5.38 14.32
C GLU A 572 30.11 4.14 14.74
N VAL A 573 30.66 2.95 14.49
CA VAL A 573 30.03 1.69 14.94
C VAL A 573 30.12 1.59 16.47
N ASP A 574 29.02 1.21 17.13
CA ASP A 574 28.94 0.98 18.58
C ASP A 574 29.50 -0.40 18.93
N PRO A 575 30.71 -0.48 19.53
CA PRO A 575 31.34 -1.77 19.85
C PRO A 575 30.52 -2.61 20.84
N GLU A 576 29.72 -1.97 21.70
CA GLU A 576 28.90 -2.68 22.68
C GLU A 576 27.71 -3.39 22.02
N VAL A 577 27.17 -2.81 20.93
CA VAL A 577 26.14 -3.47 20.13
C VAL A 577 26.73 -4.64 19.35
N VAL A 578 27.90 -4.46 18.75
CA VAL A 578 28.59 -5.54 18.01
C VAL A 578 28.87 -6.74 18.93
N LYS A 579 29.36 -6.51 20.15
CA LYS A 579 29.61 -7.57 21.14
C LYS A 579 28.35 -8.31 21.61
N SER A 580 27.17 -7.74 21.42
CA SER A 580 25.91 -8.34 21.88
C SER A 580 25.45 -9.53 21.03
N ASN A 581 25.98 -9.68 19.81
CA ASN A 581 25.60 -10.73 18.87
C ASN A 581 26.78 -11.08 17.97
N GLU A 582 27.24 -12.33 18.04
CA GLU A 582 28.38 -12.84 17.25
C GLU A 582 28.23 -12.58 15.73
N LYS A 583 27.01 -12.56 15.21
CA LYS A 583 26.77 -12.33 13.77
C LYS A 583 27.03 -10.89 13.32
N LEU A 584 27.15 -9.95 14.26
CA LEU A 584 27.46 -8.56 13.97
C LEU A 584 28.97 -8.31 13.85
N GLU A 585 29.81 -9.24 14.31
CA GLU A 585 31.28 -9.06 14.36
C GLU A 585 31.89 -8.79 12.98
N ASN A 586 31.33 -9.38 11.93
CA ASN A 586 31.82 -9.27 10.56
C ASN A 586 31.08 -8.21 9.73
N ILE A 587 30.12 -7.48 10.30
CA ILE A 587 29.41 -6.45 9.57
C ILE A 587 30.34 -5.26 9.35
N ASP A 588 30.54 -4.87 8.09
CA ASP A 588 31.33 -3.71 7.70
C ASP A 588 30.44 -2.58 7.18
N LEU A 589 30.42 -1.44 7.89
CA LEU A 589 29.68 -0.24 7.52
C LEU A 589 30.59 0.87 6.94
N SER A 590 31.88 0.58 6.70
CA SER A 590 32.86 1.56 6.24
C SER A 590 32.46 2.28 4.95
N LEU A 591 31.84 1.56 4.01
CA LEU A 591 31.36 2.13 2.74
C LEU A 591 30.22 3.14 2.94
N ILE A 592 29.33 2.87 3.90
CA ILE A 592 28.18 3.74 4.23
C ILE A 592 28.67 4.99 4.97
N LEU A 593 29.65 4.81 5.86
CA LEU A 593 30.20 5.87 6.71
C LEU A 593 31.28 6.71 6.02
N LYS A 594 31.62 6.41 4.76
CA LYS A 594 32.60 7.17 3.99
C LYS A 594 32.06 8.59 3.70
N PRO A 595 32.73 9.66 4.17
CA PRO A 595 32.29 11.03 3.89
C PRO A 595 32.31 11.35 2.41
N ALA A 596 31.17 11.79 1.86
CA ALA A 596 31.06 12.10 0.44
C ALA A 596 31.93 13.30 0.02
N ALA A 597 32.22 14.21 0.95
CA ALA A 597 33.16 15.32 0.75
C ALA A 597 34.58 14.86 0.39
N GLU A 598 35.00 13.65 0.82
CA GLU A 598 36.29 13.07 0.44
C GLU A 598 36.27 12.47 -0.97
N ILE A 599 35.09 12.02 -1.44
CA ILE A 599 34.92 11.46 -2.79
C ILE A 599 35.11 12.53 -3.85
N ARG A 600 34.53 13.73 -3.62
CA ARG A 600 34.72 14.89 -4.49
C ARG A 600 34.85 16.18 -3.67
N PRO A 601 36.08 16.58 -3.30
CA PRO A 601 36.31 17.82 -2.56
C PRO A 601 35.73 19.05 -3.25
N GLY A 602 35.05 19.90 -2.48
CA GLY A 602 34.42 21.15 -2.96
C GLY A 602 33.06 20.96 -3.64
N ALA A 603 32.58 19.73 -3.86
CA ALA A 603 31.22 19.52 -4.35
C ALA A 603 30.19 19.81 -3.25
N ALA A 604 29.04 20.39 -3.64
CA ALA A 604 27.93 20.63 -2.74
C ALA A 604 27.44 19.32 -2.09
N GLN A 605 27.18 19.36 -0.78
CA GLN A 605 26.71 18.20 -0.01
C GLN A 605 25.18 18.20 0.20
N TYR A 606 24.54 19.34 -0.03
CA TYR A 606 23.10 19.56 0.06
C TYR A 606 22.64 20.44 -1.11
N CYS A 607 21.33 20.63 -1.27
CA CYS A 607 20.76 21.40 -2.37
C CYS A 607 21.07 22.90 -2.21
N VAL A 608 21.71 23.50 -3.22
CA VAL A 608 22.14 24.91 -3.22
C VAL A 608 21.64 25.71 -4.43
N GLU A 609 21.11 25.03 -5.45
CA GLU A 609 20.59 25.65 -6.66
C GLU A 609 19.25 25.03 -7.07
N LYS A 610 18.43 25.83 -7.77
CA LYS A 610 17.17 25.35 -8.36
C LYS A 610 17.43 24.79 -9.75
N GLN A 611 16.67 23.78 -10.15
CA GLN A 611 16.72 23.25 -11.50
C GLN A 611 16.13 24.27 -12.50
N ASP A 612 16.80 24.44 -13.63
CA ASP A 612 16.20 25.06 -14.81
C ASP A 612 15.41 24.00 -15.58
N HIS A 613 14.11 24.23 -15.75
CA HIS A 613 13.18 23.33 -16.44
C HIS A 613 12.94 23.71 -17.91
N GLY A 614 13.56 24.80 -18.39
CA GLY A 614 13.44 25.27 -19.78
C GLY A 614 12.04 25.76 -20.17
N LEU A 615 11.21 26.16 -19.19
CA LEU A 615 9.81 26.54 -19.41
C LEU A 615 9.67 27.78 -20.31
N ASP A 616 10.66 28.67 -20.34
CA ASP A 616 10.64 29.88 -21.18
C ASP A 616 10.57 29.55 -22.68
N MET A 617 11.06 28.37 -23.08
CA MET A 617 11.07 27.89 -24.46
C MET A 617 9.77 27.17 -24.87
N ALA A 618 8.81 26.99 -23.95
CA ALA A 618 7.57 26.29 -24.22
C ALA A 618 6.67 27.06 -25.20
N LEU A 619 6.08 26.35 -26.17
CA LEU A 619 5.13 26.94 -27.12
C LEU A 619 3.92 27.56 -26.41
N ASP A 620 3.55 27.01 -25.25
CA ASP A 620 2.46 27.50 -24.41
C ASP A 620 2.62 28.95 -23.99
N ASN A 621 3.84 29.48 -23.85
CA ASN A 621 4.04 30.91 -23.55
C ASN A 621 3.44 31.80 -24.64
N LYS A 622 3.58 31.39 -25.91
CA LYS A 622 2.93 32.06 -27.05
C LYS A 622 1.42 31.86 -27.02
N LEU A 623 0.95 30.65 -26.73
CA LEU A 623 -0.49 30.35 -26.68
C LEU A 623 -1.18 31.16 -25.58
N ILE A 624 -0.61 31.23 -24.38
CA ILE A 624 -1.11 32.02 -23.26
C ILE A 624 -1.17 33.52 -23.63
N ALA A 625 -0.12 34.04 -24.27
CA ALA A 625 -0.11 35.43 -24.71
C ALA A 625 -1.25 35.74 -25.70
N LEU A 626 -1.48 34.86 -26.67
CA LEU A 626 -2.56 35.00 -27.67
C LEU A 626 -3.95 34.76 -27.07
N SER A 627 -4.06 33.91 -26.05
CA SER A 627 -5.31 33.60 -25.34
C SER A 627 -5.64 34.55 -24.19
N ARG A 628 -4.86 35.63 -23.98
CA ARG A 628 -5.11 36.60 -22.91
C ARG A 628 -6.56 37.13 -22.86
N PRO A 629 -7.22 37.48 -23.98
CA PRO A 629 -8.62 37.90 -23.96
C PRO A 629 -9.58 36.83 -23.40
N ALA A 630 -9.32 35.55 -23.67
CA ALA A 630 -10.09 34.44 -23.12
C ALA A 630 -9.84 34.27 -21.62
N LEU A 631 -8.59 34.40 -21.18
CA LEU A 631 -8.17 34.22 -19.79
C LEU A 631 -8.64 35.35 -18.85
N GLU A 632 -8.84 36.56 -19.38
CA GLU A 632 -9.22 37.74 -18.57
C GLU A 632 -10.70 38.09 -18.70
N LYS A 633 -11.31 37.83 -19.86
CA LYS A 633 -12.67 38.31 -20.19
C LYS A 633 -13.60 37.21 -20.71
N GLU A 634 -13.16 35.96 -20.71
CA GLU A 634 -13.96 34.80 -21.18
C GLU A 634 -14.42 34.94 -22.65
N VAL A 635 -13.69 35.70 -23.46
CA VAL A 635 -13.98 35.90 -24.89
C VAL A 635 -13.45 34.72 -25.70
N ARG A 636 -14.21 34.26 -26.69
CA ARG A 636 -13.75 33.21 -27.60
C ARG A 636 -12.54 33.65 -28.42
N VAL A 637 -11.50 32.84 -28.44
CA VAL A 637 -10.24 33.08 -29.16
C VAL A 637 -9.92 31.89 -30.06
N PHE A 638 -9.57 32.17 -31.31
CA PHE A 638 -9.02 31.22 -32.26
C PHE A 638 -7.56 31.55 -32.54
N VAL A 639 -6.68 30.55 -32.45
CA VAL A 639 -5.24 30.67 -32.67
C VAL A 639 -4.80 29.65 -33.71
N GLU A 640 -4.05 30.07 -34.72
CA GLU A 640 -3.44 29.18 -35.70
C GLU A 640 -1.91 29.33 -35.67
N THR A 641 -1.18 28.22 -35.53
CA THR A 641 0.29 28.25 -35.43
C THR A 641 0.92 26.91 -35.82
N PRO A 642 2.12 26.89 -36.44
CA PRO A 642 2.82 25.63 -36.70
C PRO A 642 3.29 24.94 -35.42
N ILE A 643 3.49 23.62 -35.49
CA ILE A 643 4.06 22.79 -34.42
C ILE A 643 5.17 21.87 -34.97
N LYS A 644 6.14 21.53 -34.12
CA LYS A 644 7.23 20.57 -34.39
C LYS A 644 7.35 19.54 -33.28
N ASN A 645 7.98 18.41 -33.56
CA ASN A 645 8.15 17.31 -32.60
C ASN A 645 8.95 17.71 -31.34
N THR A 646 9.73 18.79 -31.41
CA THR A 646 10.43 19.38 -30.25
C THR A 646 9.50 20.14 -29.31
N ASN A 647 8.30 20.50 -29.76
CA ASN A 647 7.27 21.14 -28.93
C ASN A 647 6.51 20.04 -28.18
N ARG A 648 6.87 19.86 -26.91
CA ARG A 648 6.33 18.83 -26.01
C ARG A 648 5.35 19.47 -25.02
N ALA A 649 4.44 18.69 -24.46
CA ALA A 649 3.44 19.13 -23.48
C ALA A 649 2.60 20.36 -23.91
N VAL A 650 2.34 20.49 -25.22
CA VAL A 650 1.63 21.66 -25.76
C VAL A 650 0.18 21.69 -25.28
N GLY A 651 -0.25 22.84 -24.77
CA GLY A 651 -1.56 23.09 -24.17
C GLY A 651 -1.63 22.85 -22.66
N THR A 652 -0.60 22.24 -22.06
CA THR A 652 -0.61 21.87 -20.64
C THR A 652 -0.46 23.08 -19.71
N THR A 653 0.42 24.04 -20.00
CA THR A 653 0.56 25.25 -19.18
C THR A 653 -0.59 26.23 -19.44
N LEU A 654 -1.11 26.28 -20.67
CA LEU A 654 -2.36 27.00 -20.94
C LEU A 654 -3.51 26.43 -20.11
N SER A 655 -3.62 25.10 -20.01
CA SER A 655 -4.60 24.42 -19.17
C SER A 655 -4.43 24.77 -17.68
N HIS A 656 -3.18 24.85 -17.19
CA HIS A 656 -2.88 25.33 -15.84
C HIS A 656 -3.41 26.75 -15.61
N GLU A 657 -3.14 27.69 -16.52
CA GLU A 657 -3.57 29.09 -16.40
C GLU A 657 -5.10 29.23 -16.37
N VAL A 658 -5.82 28.44 -17.18
CA VAL A 658 -7.29 28.37 -17.13
C VAL A 658 -7.75 27.77 -15.79
N THR A 659 -7.23 26.61 -15.42
CA THR A 659 -7.61 25.89 -14.20
C THR A 659 -7.35 26.71 -12.94
N LYS A 660 -6.26 27.48 -12.90
CA LYS A 660 -5.90 28.34 -11.77
C LYS A 660 -6.87 29.49 -11.56
N ARG A 661 -7.46 30.04 -12.64
CA ARG A 661 -8.42 31.16 -12.59
C ARG A 661 -9.85 30.69 -12.40
N TYR A 662 -10.24 29.62 -13.10
CA TYR A 662 -11.62 29.17 -13.22
C TYR A 662 -11.90 27.86 -12.48
N HIS A 663 -10.92 27.37 -11.71
CA HIS A 663 -11.01 26.16 -10.90
C HIS A 663 -11.48 24.95 -11.73
N MET A 664 -12.24 24.03 -11.14
CA MET A 664 -12.76 22.85 -11.83
C MET A 664 -13.77 23.16 -12.95
N LYS A 665 -14.44 24.32 -12.89
CA LYS A 665 -15.42 24.70 -13.91
C LYS A 665 -14.73 24.89 -15.26
N GLY A 666 -13.54 25.48 -15.26
CA GLY A 666 -12.84 25.87 -16.49
C GLY A 666 -13.62 26.94 -17.25
N LEU A 667 -13.38 27.01 -18.56
CA LEU A 667 -14.09 27.89 -19.48
C LEU A 667 -15.20 27.14 -20.22
N ASP A 668 -16.15 27.88 -20.80
CA ASP A 668 -17.16 27.28 -21.67
C ASP A 668 -16.50 26.57 -22.88
N PRO A 669 -17.06 25.44 -23.37
CA PRO A 669 -16.49 24.69 -24.49
C PRO A 669 -16.21 25.57 -25.73
N GLY A 670 -15.00 25.45 -26.28
CA GLY A 670 -14.58 26.19 -27.48
C GLY A 670 -14.22 27.66 -27.22
N THR A 671 -14.06 28.08 -25.96
CA THR A 671 -13.59 29.43 -25.63
C THR A 671 -12.16 29.66 -26.14
N ILE A 672 -11.29 28.66 -26.04
CA ILE A 672 -9.97 28.72 -26.66
C ILE A 672 -9.86 27.57 -27.67
N HIS A 673 -9.69 27.90 -28.94
CA HIS A 673 -9.45 26.94 -30.01
C HIS A 673 -8.08 27.20 -30.64
N VAL A 674 -7.17 26.25 -30.48
CA VAL A 674 -5.84 26.30 -31.09
C VAL A 674 -5.77 25.28 -32.22
N LYS A 675 -5.64 25.76 -33.45
CA LYS A 675 -5.35 24.94 -34.62
C LYS A 675 -3.83 24.92 -34.86
N LEU A 676 -3.27 23.72 -34.97
CA LEU A 676 -1.85 23.49 -35.20
C LEU A 676 -1.64 22.69 -36.48
N THR A 677 -0.53 22.95 -37.17
CA THR A 677 -0.13 22.23 -38.39
C THR A 677 1.32 21.77 -38.26
N GLY A 678 1.56 20.48 -38.50
CA GLY A 678 2.87 19.83 -38.37
C GLY A 678 2.83 18.58 -37.48
N SER A 679 3.96 18.19 -36.92
CA SER A 679 4.07 17.00 -36.05
C SER A 679 4.25 17.42 -34.60
N ALA A 680 3.39 16.99 -33.68
CA ALA A 680 3.48 17.33 -32.26
C ALA A 680 4.41 16.38 -31.49
N GLY A 681 5.18 16.92 -30.56
CA GLY A 681 6.02 16.12 -29.65
C GLY A 681 5.20 15.33 -28.62
N GLN A 682 5.91 14.68 -27.70
CA GLN A 682 5.31 13.93 -26.60
C GLN A 682 4.33 14.77 -25.78
N SER A 683 3.27 14.13 -25.28
CA SER A 683 2.32 14.70 -24.32
C SER A 683 1.49 15.88 -24.88
N PHE A 684 1.19 15.87 -26.18
CA PHE A 684 0.29 16.86 -26.79
C PHE A 684 -1.09 16.86 -26.11
N GLY A 685 -1.50 18.01 -25.57
CA GLY A 685 -2.77 18.15 -24.83
C GLY A 685 -2.81 17.43 -23.49
N ALA A 686 -1.65 17.19 -22.84
CA ALA A 686 -1.65 16.60 -21.51
C ALA A 686 -2.37 17.50 -20.49
N PHE A 687 -3.20 16.89 -19.65
CA PHE A 687 -4.00 17.53 -18.60
C PHE A 687 -4.89 18.69 -19.09
N LEU A 688 -5.38 18.64 -20.34
CA LEU A 688 -6.19 19.71 -20.93
C LEU A 688 -7.55 19.86 -20.24
N CYS A 689 -7.82 21.04 -19.69
CA CYS A 689 -9.02 21.37 -18.91
C CYS A 689 -10.21 21.78 -19.81
N PRO A 690 -11.43 21.91 -19.23
CA PRO A 690 -12.60 22.35 -19.98
C PRO A 690 -12.41 23.74 -20.61
N GLY A 691 -12.95 23.88 -21.82
CA GLY A 691 -12.96 25.14 -22.58
C GLY A 691 -11.84 25.31 -23.59
N ILE A 692 -10.81 24.45 -23.55
CA ILE A 692 -9.72 24.43 -24.54
C ILE A 692 -9.96 23.31 -25.56
N THR A 693 -9.83 23.66 -26.84
CA THR A 693 -9.81 22.72 -27.98
C THR A 693 -8.46 22.82 -28.67
N LEU A 694 -7.77 21.68 -28.78
CA LEU A 694 -6.55 21.55 -29.58
C LEU A 694 -6.88 20.73 -30.83
N GLU A 695 -6.65 21.33 -31.98
CA GLU A 695 -6.83 20.70 -33.29
C GLU A 695 -5.47 20.61 -33.98
N LEU A 696 -5.11 19.42 -34.44
CA LEU A 696 -3.83 19.14 -35.08
C LEU A 696 -4.05 18.53 -36.47
N GLU A 697 -3.68 19.30 -37.49
CA GLU A 697 -3.54 18.83 -38.86
C GLU A 697 -2.11 18.32 -39.08
N GLY A 698 -1.92 17.01 -39.02
CA GLY A 698 -0.63 16.34 -38.99
C GLY A 698 -0.65 15.04 -38.19
N ASP A 699 0.37 14.84 -37.36
CA ASP A 699 0.58 13.66 -36.52
C ASP A 699 1.10 14.06 -35.13
N SER A 700 1.02 13.15 -34.16
CA SER A 700 1.61 13.34 -32.83
C SER A 700 2.32 12.09 -32.35
N ASN A 701 3.34 12.28 -31.51
CA ASN A 701 4.06 11.19 -30.86
C ASN A 701 3.22 10.60 -29.68
N ASP A 702 3.87 9.99 -28.69
CA ASP A 702 3.25 9.31 -27.56
C ASP A 702 2.52 10.27 -26.60
N TYR A 703 1.65 9.70 -25.77
CA TYR A 703 0.99 10.36 -24.63
C TYR A 703 -0.01 11.47 -24.99
N VAL A 704 -0.54 11.47 -26.21
CA VAL A 704 -1.59 12.42 -26.61
C VAL A 704 -2.76 12.37 -25.64
N GLY A 705 -3.13 13.53 -25.07
CA GLY A 705 -4.22 13.63 -24.11
C GLY A 705 -3.98 12.88 -22.79
N LYS A 706 -2.72 12.64 -22.41
CA LYS A 706 -2.35 12.11 -21.09
C LYS A 706 -3.05 12.89 -19.97
N GLY A 707 -3.81 12.19 -19.13
CA GLY A 707 -4.59 12.81 -18.06
C GLY A 707 -5.63 13.84 -18.52
N LEU A 708 -6.20 13.69 -19.73
CA LEU A 708 -7.22 14.61 -20.26
C LEU A 708 -8.29 14.90 -19.20
N SER A 709 -8.54 16.19 -18.95
CA SER A 709 -9.28 16.70 -17.79
C SER A 709 -10.50 17.54 -18.20
N GLY A 710 -11.07 17.28 -19.37
CA GLY A 710 -12.30 17.92 -19.87
C GLY A 710 -12.15 18.74 -21.15
N GLY A 711 -10.92 18.94 -21.63
CA GLY A 711 -10.66 19.58 -22.92
C GLY A 711 -11.05 18.69 -24.12
N LYS A 712 -10.89 19.26 -25.32
CA LYS A 712 -11.11 18.56 -26.60
C LYS A 712 -9.81 18.47 -27.40
N ILE A 713 -9.51 17.27 -27.92
CA ILE A 713 -8.35 17.03 -28.78
C ILE A 713 -8.83 16.45 -30.11
N VAL A 714 -8.33 16.98 -31.22
CA VAL A 714 -8.62 16.48 -32.57
C VAL A 714 -7.30 16.32 -33.30
N VAL A 715 -7.02 15.14 -33.85
CA VAL A 715 -5.84 14.90 -34.69
C VAL A 715 -6.25 14.21 -35.98
N TYR A 716 -5.82 14.74 -37.12
CA TYR A 716 -6.09 14.18 -38.44
C TYR A 716 -4.92 14.47 -39.39
N PRO A 717 -4.66 13.59 -40.38
CA PRO A 717 -3.59 13.80 -41.35
C PRO A 717 -3.83 15.07 -42.19
N PRO A 718 -2.78 15.68 -42.76
CA PRO A 718 -2.93 16.84 -43.65
C PRO A 718 -3.99 16.60 -44.71
N ARG A 719 -4.85 17.59 -45.00
CA ARG A 719 -6.01 17.42 -45.90
C ARG A 719 -5.66 16.95 -47.31
N ASN A 720 -4.42 17.17 -47.74
CA ASN A 720 -3.88 16.77 -49.03
C ASN A 720 -3.18 15.40 -49.02
N SER A 721 -3.27 14.65 -47.93
CA SER A 721 -2.70 13.30 -47.81
C SER A 721 -3.39 12.33 -48.77
N THR A 722 -2.59 11.47 -49.42
CA THR A 722 -3.09 10.49 -50.42
C THR A 722 -3.20 9.07 -49.88
N PHE A 723 -2.74 8.82 -48.65
CA PHE A 723 -2.82 7.51 -48.00
C PHE A 723 -4.16 7.36 -47.24
N SER A 724 -4.56 6.10 -47.00
CA SER A 724 -5.73 5.80 -46.15
C SER A 724 -5.39 6.04 -44.69
N ALA A 725 -6.14 6.90 -44.00
CA ALA A 725 -5.86 7.24 -42.62
C ALA A 725 -6.00 6.02 -41.70
N GLU A 726 -7.00 5.18 -41.93
CA GLU A 726 -7.34 4.00 -41.13
C GLU A 726 -6.26 2.90 -41.11
N ASP A 727 -5.30 2.94 -42.04
CA ASP A 727 -4.18 2.02 -42.14
C ASP A 727 -2.84 2.62 -41.65
N ASN A 728 -2.84 3.86 -41.16
CA ASN A 728 -1.63 4.60 -40.80
C ASN A 728 -1.69 5.17 -39.38
N ILE A 729 -0.55 5.12 -38.69
CA ILE A 729 -0.42 5.68 -37.34
C ILE A 729 -0.45 7.21 -37.41
N VAL A 730 -1.39 7.81 -36.69
CA VAL A 730 -1.54 9.27 -36.55
C VAL A 730 -1.14 9.76 -35.15
N ILE A 731 -1.25 8.88 -34.13
CA ILE A 731 -0.81 9.16 -32.76
C ILE A 731 -0.02 7.99 -32.17
N GLY A 732 0.96 8.30 -31.32
CA GLY A 732 1.83 7.31 -30.68
C GLY A 732 1.17 6.49 -29.57
N ASN A 733 2.02 5.90 -28.72
CA ASN A 733 1.64 4.98 -27.66
C ASN A 733 0.97 5.70 -26.48
N VAL A 734 0.20 4.95 -25.69
CA VAL A 734 -0.24 5.35 -24.34
C VAL A 734 -1.06 6.65 -24.37
N ALA A 735 -1.75 6.90 -25.49
CA ALA A 735 -2.65 8.03 -25.62
C ALA A 735 -3.83 7.89 -24.64
N LEU A 736 -4.25 9.03 -24.07
CA LEU A 736 -5.31 9.15 -23.07
C LEU A 736 -5.03 8.39 -21.76
N TYR A 737 -3.75 8.17 -21.43
CA TYR A 737 -3.37 7.51 -20.19
C TYR A 737 -3.94 8.23 -18.96
N GLY A 738 -4.75 7.52 -18.18
CA GLY A 738 -5.32 8.04 -16.94
C GLY A 738 -6.33 9.18 -17.15
N ALA A 739 -6.84 9.38 -18.37
CA ALA A 739 -7.77 10.46 -18.67
C ALA A 739 -9.04 10.39 -17.79
N THR A 740 -9.52 11.52 -17.28
CA THR A 740 -10.64 11.57 -16.30
C THR A 740 -11.88 12.29 -16.82
N LYS A 741 -11.79 13.11 -17.88
CA LYS A 741 -12.93 13.61 -18.65
C LYS A 741 -12.42 14.22 -19.97
N GLY A 742 -13.31 14.44 -20.93
CA GLY A 742 -12.99 15.17 -22.18
C GLY A 742 -13.31 14.35 -23.42
N GLU A 743 -13.06 14.96 -24.59
CA GLU A 743 -13.35 14.36 -25.89
C GLU A 743 -12.10 14.32 -26.76
N ALA A 744 -11.86 13.20 -27.44
CA ALA A 744 -10.72 13.07 -28.34
C ALA A 744 -11.08 12.33 -29.64
N TYR A 745 -10.74 12.89 -30.79
CA TYR A 745 -11.08 12.35 -32.11
C TYR A 745 -9.82 12.21 -32.97
N PHE A 746 -9.53 10.98 -33.40
CA PHE A 746 -8.29 10.63 -34.08
C PHE A 746 -8.59 9.97 -35.43
N ASN A 747 -8.35 10.69 -36.53
CA ASN A 747 -8.51 10.16 -37.88
C ASN A 747 -7.23 9.42 -38.28
N GLY A 748 -7.20 8.13 -37.94
CA GLY A 748 -6.10 7.21 -38.18
C GLY A 748 -5.89 6.25 -37.01
N MET A 749 -4.81 5.47 -37.06
CA MET A 749 -4.47 4.50 -36.03
C MET A 749 -3.72 5.13 -34.84
N ALA A 750 -4.00 4.64 -33.64
CA ALA A 750 -3.13 4.81 -32.48
C ALA A 750 -2.17 3.61 -32.35
N ALA A 751 -1.01 3.84 -31.73
CA ALA A 751 -0.09 2.75 -31.41
C ALA A 751 -0.55 1.97 -30.14
N GLU A 752 0.39 1.47 -29.34
CA GLU A 752 0.15 0.53 -28.24
C GLU A 752 -0.52 1.20 -27.02
N ARG A 753 -1.26 0.41 -26.22
CA ARG A 753 -1.85 0.83 -24.93
C ARG A 753 -2.78 2.06 -25.01
N PHE A 754 -3.49 2.21 -26.11
CA PHE A 754 -4.50 3.25 -26.28
C PHE A 754 -5.56 3.18 -25.16
N CYS A 755 -5.87 4.32 -24.53
CA CYS A 755 -6.81 4.43 -23.42
C CYS A 755 -6.46 3.59 -22.18
N VAL A 756 -5.18 3.27 -21.96
CA VAL A 756 -4.76 2.62 -20.72
C VAL A 756 -5.17 3.46 -19.51
N ARG A 757 -5.80 2.85 -18.51
CA ARG A 757 -6.33 3.54 -17.32
C ARG A 757 -7.33 4.68 -17.61
N ASN A 758 -7.98 4.73 -18.78
CA ASN A 758 -9.03 5.72 -19.04
C ASN A 758 -10.14 5.60 -17.98
N SER A 759 -10.53 6.72 -17.39
CA SER A 759 -11.44 6.83 -16.26
C SER A 759 -12.63 7.74 -16.52
N GLY A 760 -12.74 8.31 -17.73
CA GLY A 760 -13.89 9.15 -18.08
C GLY A 760 -13.84 9.88 -19.42
N ALA A 761 -12.77 9.77 -20.20
CA ALA A 761 -12.72 10.38 -21.52
C ALA A 761 -13.56 9.61 -22.54
N ARG A 762 -14.08 10.35 -23.52
CA ARG A 762 -14.83 9.84 -24.67
C ARG A 762 -13.99 9.99 -25.91
N THR A 763 -13.79 8.92 -26.67
CA THR A 763 -12.89 9.00 -27.82
C THR A 763 -13.31 8.10 -28.98
N VAL A 764 -12.93 8.52 -30.18
CA VAL A 764 -13.06 7.76 -31.43
C VAL A 764 -11.70 7.70 -32.13
N VAL A 765 -11.31 6.51 -32.56
CA VAL A 765 -10.06 6.23 -33.29
C VAL A 765 -10.31 5.19 -34.39
N GLU A 766 -9.48 5.15 -35.43
CA GLU A 766 -9.71 4.30 -36.62
C GLU A 766 -8.93 2.99 -36.62
N GLY A 767 -8.13 2.75 -35.59
CA GLY A 767 -7.43 1.48 -35.34
C GLY A 767 -6.46 1.63 -34.18
N ILE A 768 -6.06 0.52 -33.55
CA ILE A 768 -5.15 0.56 -32.40
C ILE A 768 -4.18 -0.63 -32.38
N GLY A 769 -3.04 -0.47 -31.70
CA GLY A 769 -2.10 -1.55 -31.37
C GLY A 769 -2.59 -2.52 -30.27
N ASP A 770 -1.66 -3.26 -29.67
CA ASP A 770 -1.92 -4.17 -28.55
C ASP A 770 -2.28 -3.41 -27.26
N HIS A 771 -2.90 -4.12 -26.32
CA HIS A 771 -3.23 -3.63 -24.97
C HIS A 771 -4.20 -2.43 -24.93
N GLY A 772 -5.07 -2.32 -25.94
CA GLY A 772 -6.13 -1.30 -25.94
C GLY A 772 -7.08 -1.42 -24.75
N CYS A 773 -7.48 -0.27 -24.18
CA CYS A 773 -8.39 -0.15 -23.04
C CYS A 773 -7.94 -0.93 -21.77
N GLU A 774 -6.65 -1.24 -21.66
CA GLU A 774 -6.10 -1.93 -20.51
C GLU A 774 -6.30 -1.11 -19.23
N TYR A 775 -6.73 -1.75 -18.15
CA TYR A 775 -7.06 -1.12 -16.87
C TYR A 775 -8.08 0.03 -16.95
N MET A 776 -8.87 0.15 -18.02
CA MET A 776 -9.91 1.19 -18.13
C MET A 776 -10.96 1.02 -17.02
N THR A 777 -11.30 2.13 -16.34
CA THR A 777 -12.27 2.17 -15.22
C THR A 777 -13.48 3.05 -15.50
N GLY A 778 -13.49 3.78 -16.63
CA GLY A 778 -14.59 4.65 -17.03
C GLY A 778 -14.37 5.29 -18.38
N GLY A 779 -15.40 5.95 -18.92
CA GLY A 779 -15.39 6.56 -20.24
C GLY A 779 -16.01 5.70 -21.34
N THR A 780 -15.97 6.20 -22.56
CA THR A 780 -16.53 5.51 -23.73
C THR A 780 -15.55 5.58 -24.89
N VAL A 781 -15.17 4.42 -25.42
CA VAL A 781 -14.16 4.31 -26.50
C VAL A 781 -14.83 3.70 -27.73
N VAL A 782 -14.66 4.31 -28.90
CA VAL A 782 -15.11 3.75 -30.18
C VAL A 782 -13.89 3.52 -31.07
N ILE A 783 -13.75 2.30 -31.59
CA ILE A 783 -12.67 1.90 -32.48
C ILE A 783 -13.28 1.49 -33.81
N LEU A 784 -12.98 2.24 -34.86
CA LEU A 784 -13.54 2.06 -36.22
C LEU A 784 -12.72 1.13 -37.11
N GLY A 785 -11.72 0.43 -36.56
CA GLY A 785 -10.89 -0.49 -37.31
C GLY A 785 -10.26 -1.59 -36.45
N LYS A 786 -9.12 -2.13 -36.90
CA LYS A 786 -8.48 -3.28 -36.26
C LYS A 786 -7.93 -2.94 -34.87
N THR A 787 -7.95 -3.93 -33.99
CA THR A 787 -7.28 -3.88 -32.68
C THR A 787 -6.11 -4.86 -32.63
N GLY A 788 -5.13 -4.60 -31.76
CA GLY A 788 -4.13 -5.56 -31.34
C GLY A 788 -4.62 -6.54 -30.27
N ARG A 789 -3.68 -7.32 -29.73
CA ARG A 789 -3.87 -8.39 -28.74
C ARG A 789 -4.12 -7.86 -27.33
N ASN A 790 -4.64 -8.73 -26.46
CA ASN A 790 -4.83 -8.47 -25.03
C ASN A 790 -5.69 -7.22 -24.75
N PHE A 791 -6.65 -6.94 -25.64
CA PHE A 791 -7.59 -5.84 -25.49
C PHE A 791 -8.41 -6.02 -24.19
N ALA A 792 -8.68 -4.92 -23.49
CA ALA A 792 -9.46 -4.86 -22.26
C ALA A 792 -8.89 -5.66 -21.06
N ALA A 793 -7.60 -6.03 -21.08
CA ALA A 793 -6.96 -6.65 -19.93
C ALA A 793 -7.03 -5.73 -18.69
N GLY A 794 -7.55 -6.26 -17.57
CA GLY A 794 -7.75 -5.46 -16.36
C GLY A 794 -8.84 -4.38 -16.47
N MET A 795 -9.60 -4.31 -17.56
CA MET A 795 -10.70 -3.34 -17.73
C MET A 795 -11.83 -3.65 -16.74
N SER A 796 -12.07 -2.73 -15.82
CA SER A 796 -13.01 -2.90 -14.71
C SER A 796 -14.16 -1.88 -14.71
N GLY A 797 -14.17 -0.92 -15.65
CA GLY A 797 -15.29 -0.01 -15.86
C GLY A 797 -15.22 0.75 -17.19
N GLY A 798 -16.35 1.33 -17.60
CA GLY A 798 -16.51 1.99 -18.91
C GLY A 798 -17.02 1.04 -19.99
N ILE A 799 -17.17 1.57 -21.22
CA ILE A 799 -17.70 0.83 -22.37
C ILE A 799 -16.78 1.07 -23.58
N ALA A 800 -16.46 0.01 -24.32
CA ALA A 800 -15.81 0.12 -25.62
C ALA A 800 -16.69 -0.50 -26.73
N TYR A 801 -16.75 0.18 -27.87
CA TYR A 801 -17.38 -0.31 -29.09
C TYR A 801 -16.30 -0.53 -30.15
N VAL A 802 -16.22 -1.75 -30.67
CA VAL A 802 -15.20 -2.13 -31.65
C VAL A 802 -15.89 -2.55 -32.94
N TYR A 803 -15.54 -1.93 -34.05
CA TYR A 803 -15.94 -2.39 -35.37
C TYR A 803 -15.09 -3.61 -35.75
N ASP A 804 -15.66 -4.81 -35.66
CA ASP A 804 -14.96 -6.06 -35.96
C ASP A 804 -14.87 -6.28 -37.48
N VAL A 805 -13.88 -5.64 -38.10
CA VAL A 805 -13.69 -5.60 -39.55
C VAL A 805 -13.53 -7.00 -40.14
N ASP A 806 -12.77 -7.87 -39.46
CA ASP A 806 -12.35 -9.19 -39.94
C ASP A 806 -13.00 -10.37 -39.21
N GLY A 807 -13.86 -10.12 -38.20
CA GLY A 807 -14.54 -11.15 -37.43
C GLY A 807 -13.66 -11.88 -36.43
N THR A 808 -12.47 -11.34 -36.11
CA THR A 808 -11.47 -12.00 -35.25
C THR A 808 -11.22 -11.28 -33.93
N PHE A 809 -11.96 -10.21 -33.63
CA PHE A 809 -11.77 -9.41 -32.41
C PHE A 809 -11.84 -10.25 -31.13
N SER A 810 -12.77 -11.21 -31.04
CA SER A 810 -12.96 -12.08 -29.86
C SER A 810 -11.67 -12.81 -29.44
N ALA A 811 -10.84 -13.24 -30.40
CA ALA A 811 -9.58 -13.92 -30.12
C ALA A 811 -8.47 -12.98 -29.62
N ARG A 812 -8.63 -11.66 -29.82
CA ARG A 812 -7.69 -10.62 -29.39
C ARG A 812 -8.10 -9.98 -28.05
N CYS A 813 -9.32 -10.24 -27.58
CA CYS A 813 -9.85 -9.72 -26.33
C CYS A 813 -9.48 -10.60 -25.13
N ASN A 814 -9.07 -9.97 -24.03
CA ASN A 814 -8.85 -10.66 -22.76
C ASN A 814 -10.17 -10.72 -21.97
N ASN A 815 -10.73 -11.91 -21.82
CA ASN A 815 -12.04 -12.13 -21.20
C ASN A 815 -11.99 -12.35 -19.68
N GLU A 816 -10.88 -12.03 -19.01
CA GLU A 816 -10.72 -12.22 -17.55
C GLU A 816 -11.73 -11.39 -16.74
N LEU A 817 -12.06 -10.17 -17.16
CA LEU A 817 -12.98 -9.27 -16.45
C LEU A 817 -14.17 -8.77 -17.28
N VAL A 818 -14.13 -8.96 -18.61
CA VAL A 818 -15.12 -8.43 -19.55
C VAL A 818 -15.88 -9.53 -20.28
N ASP A 819 -17.08 -9.18 -20.74
CA ASP A 819 -17.86 -9.97 -21.68
C ASP A 819 -18.07 -9.17 -22.98
N LEU A 820 -18.32 -9.90 -24.07
CA LEU A 820 -18.58 -9.34 -25.40
C LEU A 820 -20.08 -9.47 -25.73
N TYR A 821 -20.66 -8.39 -26.24
CA TYR A 821 -22.08 -8.31 -26.60
C TYR A 821 -22.26 -7.70 -27.99
N HIS A 822 -23.41 -7.97 -28.62
CA HIS A 822 -23.87 -7.19 -29.77
C HIS A 822 -24.41 -5.82 -29.32
N VAL A 823 -24.40 -4.84 -30.22
CA VAL A 823 -24.95 -3.50 -29.97
C VAL A 823 -26.43 -3.49 -30.35
N GLU A 824 -27.29 -3.92 -29.42
CA GLU A 824 -28.74 -4.07 -29.65
C GLU A 824 -29.59 -3.05 -28.86
N GLU A 825 -29.10 -2.62 -27.69
CA GLU A 825 -29.80 -1.66 -26.82
C GLU A 825 -29.85 -0.26 -27.47
N GLU A 826 -31.02 0.37 -27.46
CA GLU A 826 -31.26 1.67 -28.12
C GLU A 826 -30.32 2.79 -27.63
N ASP A 827 -30.03 2.82 -26.33
CA ASP A 827 -29.09 3.77 -25.71
C ASP A 827 -27.66 3.58 -26.24
N ASP A 828 -27.23 2.34 -26.44
CA ASP A 828 -25.91 2.00 -26.96
C ASP A 828 -25.79 2.37 -28.44
N VAL A 829 -26.81 2.03 -29.25
CA VAL A 829 -26.89 2.36 -30.67
C VAL A 829 -26.83 3.87 -30.88
N THR A 830 -27.60 4.63 -30.09
CA THR A 830 -27.64 6.09 -30.14
C THR A 830 -26.29 6.69 -29.75
N THR A 831 -25.68 6.18 -28.68
CA THR A 831 -24.36 6.63 -28.21
C THR A 831 -23.28 6.40 -29.26
N LEU A 832 -23.24 5.20 -29.84
CA LEU A 832 -22.30 4.83 -30.89
C LEU A 832 -22.44 5.74 -32.11
N LYS A 833 -23.66 5.87 -32.66
CA LYS A 833 -23.93 6.70 -33.84
C LYS A 833 -23.54 8.16 -33.61
N MET A 834 -23.89 8.72 -32.46
CA MET A 834 -23.52 10.08 -32.10
C MET A 834 -21.99 10.27 -32.02
N MET A 835 -21.26 9.33 -31.44
CA MET A 835 -19.80 9.45 -31.33
C MET A 835 -19.13 9.40 -32.72
N ILE A 836 -19.60 8.53 -33.61
CA ILE A 836 -19.10 8.47 -34.99
C ILE A 836 -19.44 9.75 -35.76
N GLU A 837 -20.63 10.33 -35.55
CA GLU A 837 -21.02 11.62 -36.13
C GLU A 837 -20.12 12.77 -35.66
N GLN A 838 -19.80 12.81 -34.36
CA GLN A 838 -18.85 13.79 -33.82
C GLN A 838 -17.45 13.60 -34.40
N HIS A 839 -17.01 12.35 -34.56
CA HIS A 839 -15.73 12.04 -35.21
C HIS A 839 -15.70 12.55 -36.65
N ARG A 840 -16.74 12.28 -37.44
CA ARG A 840 -16.91 12.80 -38.81
C ARG A 840 -16.91 14.34 -38.84
N LEU A 841 -17.62 14.98 -37.91
CA LEU A 841 -17.72 16.45 -37.84
C LEU A 841 -16.37 17.09 -37.57
N HIS A 842 -15.58 16.54 -36.65
CA HIS A 842 -14.32 17.13 -36.23
C HIS A 842 -13.13 16.77 -37.12
N THR A 843 -13.15 15.61 -37.77
CA THR A 843 -12.00 15.12 -38.55
C THR A 843 -12.24 15.05 -40.05
N GLU A 844 -13.50 15.16 -40.50
CA GLU A 844 -13.94 14.87 -41.88
C GLU A 844 -13.53 13.47 -42.37
N SER A 845 -13.41 12.50 -41.46
CA SER A 845 -13.06 11.11 -41.77
C SER A 845 -13.97 10.50 -42.84
N VAL A 846 -13.34 9.95 -43.88
CA VAL A 846 -14.00 9.22 -44.97
C VAL A 846 -14.59 7.91 -44.43
N LEU A 847 -13.84 7.18 -43.61
CA LEU A 847 -14.29 5.93 -42.99
C LEU A 847 -15.53 6.16 -42.11
N ALA A 848 -15.53 7.20 -41.28
CA ALA A 848 -16.68 7.54 -40.45
C ALA A 848 -17.92 7.87 -41.29
N LYS A 849 -17.74 8.64 -42.37
CA LYS A 849 -18.82 8.96 -43.31
C LYS A 849 -19.38 7.70 -43.97
N ASP A 850 -18.52 6.79 -44.39
CA ASP A 850 -18.93 5.53 -45.01
C ASP A 850 -19.68 4.63 -44.03
N ILE A 851 -19.20 4.50 -42.79
CA ILE A 851 -19.87 3.76 -41.72
C ILE A 851 -21.26 4.34 -41.46
N LEU A 852 -21.38 5.67 -41.32
CA LEU A 852 -22.66 6.35 -41.07
C LEU A 852 -23.65 6.15 -42.21
N SER A 853 -23.18 6.14 -43.46
CA SER A 853 -24.02 5.92 -44.65
C SER A 853 -24.61 4.50 -44.72
N LYS A 854 -23.95 3.52 -44.09
CA LYS A 854 -24.32 2.09 -44.06
C LYS A 854 -24.58 1.60 -42.64
N PHE A 855 -24.92 2.50 -41.72
CA PHE A 855 -24.88 2.24 -40.29
C PHE A 855 -25.73 1.03 -39.90
N ASP A 856 -26.97 0.95 -40.37
CA ASP A 856 -27.90 -0.14 -40.04
C ASP A 856 -27.41 -1.50 -40.55
N THR A 857 -26.64 -1.52 -41.66
CA THR A 857 -26.06 -2.75 -42.23
C THR A 857 -24.76 -3.16 -41.52
N LEU A 858 -24.01 -2.19 -41.00
CA LEU A 858 -22.73 -2.44 -40.33
C LEU A 858 -22.87 -2.61 -38.81
N LEU A 859 -23.98 -2.18 -38.22
CA LEU A 859 -24.26 -2.29 -36.79
C LEU A 859 -24.03 -3.71 -36.23
N PRO A 860 -24.45 -4.81 -36.91
CA PRO A 860 -24.19 -6.17 -36.42
C PRO A 860 -22.71 -6.56 -36.30
N LYS A 861 -21.81 -5.81 -36.95
CA LYS A 861 -20.35 -6.00 -36.86
C LYS A 861 -19.70 -5.24 -35.70
N PHE A 862 -20.45 -4.39 -35.01
CA PHE A 862 -19.94 -3.75 -33.81
C PHE A 862 -20.08 -4.68 -32.60
N VAL A 863 -18.99 -4.79 -31.86
CA VAL A 863 -18.92 -5.54 -30.60
C VAL A 863 -18.84 -4.55 -29.45
N LYS A 864 -19.74 -4.70 -28.47
CA LYS A 864 -19.69 -4.00 -27.20
C LYS A 864 -18.87 -4.81 -26.20
N VAL A 865 -17.84 -4.19 -25.64
CA VAL A 865 -17.03 -4.75 -24.55
C VAL A 865 -17.49 -4.14 -23.24
N TYR A 866 -17.89 -5.00 -22.29
CA TYR A 866 -18.55 -4.55 -21.07
C TYR A 866 -18.06 -5.34 -19.84
N PRO A 867 -17.46 -4.66 -18.83
CA PRO A 867 -16.96 -5.35 -17.63
C PRO A 867 -18.06 -5.92 -16.74
N ARG A 868 -17.87 -7.14 -16.24
CA ARG A 868 -18.88 -7.88 -15.44
C ARG A 868 -19.27 -7.18 -14.15
N ASP A 869 -18.28 -6.77 -13.36
CA ASP A 869 -18.53 -6.07 -12.09
C ASP A 869 -19.19 -4.71 -12.31
N TYR A 870 -18.79 -3.99 -13.37
CA TYR A 870 -19.38 -2.70 -13.73
C TYR A 870 -20.86 -2.86 -14.14
N LYS A 871 -21.15 -3.87 -14.97
CA LYS A 871 -22.52 -4.23 -15.36
C LYS A 871 -23.38 -4.54 -14.14
N ARG A 872 -22.90 -5.42 -13.23
CA ARG A 872 -23.59 -5.77 -11.99
C ARG A 872 -23.95 -4.53 -11.18
N VAL A 873 -22.98 -3.65 -10.94
CA VAL A 873 -23.20 -2.42 -10.15
C VAL A 873 -24.19 -1.48 -10.84
N LEU A 874 -24.11 -1.30 -12.15
CA LEU A 874 -25.07 -0.44 -12.87
C LEU A 874 -26.50 -1.01 -12.85
N GLU A 875 -26.66 -2.32 -12.92
CA GLU A 875 -27.95 -3.01 -12.80
C GLU A 875 -28.52 -2.87 -11.38
N GLU A 876 -27.70 -3.06 -10.35
CA GLU A 876 -28.05 -2.82 -8.95
C GLU A 876 -28.49 -1.36 -8.73
N MET A 877 -27.72 -0.37 -9.23
CA MET A 877 -28.08 1.05 -9.15
C MET A 877 -29.37 1.39 -9.91
N LYS A 878 -29.62 0.76 -11.07
CA LYS A 878 -30.88 0.91 -11.82
C LYS A 878 -32.04 0.33 -11.02
N ALA A 879 -31.87 -0.84 -10.40
CA ALA A 879 -32.87 -1.48 -9.56
C ALA A 879 -33.17 -0.66 -8.30
N GLU A 880 -32.16 -0.13 -7.62
CA GLU A 880 -32.30 0.76 -6.46
C GLU A 880 -33.04 2.05 -6.84
N LYS A 881 -32.68 2.69 -7.96
CA LYS A 881 -33.40 3.88 -8.47
C LYS A 881 -34.84 3.57 -8.87
N ALA A 882 -35.11 2.37 -9.39
CA ALA A 882 -36.47 1.93 -9.70
C ALA A 882 -37.29 1.67 -8.42
N ALA A 883 -36.66 1.13 -7.38
CA ALA A 883 -37.26 0.91 -6.06
C ALA A 883 -37.45 2.22 -5.26
N ALA A 884 -36.62 3.25 -5.50
CA ALA A 884 -36.66 4.54 -4.81
C ALA A 884 -37.64 5.57 -5.41
N ARG A 885 -38.54 5.20 -6.32
CA ARG A 885 -39.64 6.08 -6.78
C ARG A 885 -40.66 6.31 -5.65
N PRO A 886 -41.18 7.54 -5.45
CA PRO A 886 -41.83 7.91 -4.20
C PRO A 886 -43.25 7.35 -4.09
N THR A 887 -43.52 6.56 -3.05
CA THR A 887 -44.87 6.44 -2.49
C THR A 887 -45.20 7.71 -1.70
N LYS A 888 -46.20 8.44 -2.20
CA LYS A 888 -46.94 9.58 -1.63
C LYS A 888 -46.48 10.09 -0.26
N GLU A 889 -46.13 11.38 -0.24
CA GLU A 889 -45.95 12.24 0.93
C GLU A 889 -47.04 12.05 2.01
N PRO A 890 -46.66 11.93 3.29
CA PRO A 890 -47.50 12.39 4.37
C PRO A 890 -47.23 13.88 4.65
N LYS A 891 -48.32 14.64 4.70
CA LYS A 891 -48.40 16.06 5.01
C LYS A 891 -47.61 16.42 6.28
N VAL A 892 -46.75 17.42 6.16
CA VAL A 892 -46.13 18.13 7.27
C VAL A 892 -47.20 18.96 7.98
N ALA A 893 -47.47 18.66 9.25
CA ALA A 893 -48.19 19.54 10.16
C ALA A 893 -47.21 20.09 11.19
N ASN A 894 -47.12 21.42 11.24
CA ASN A 894 -46.36 22.18 12.22
C ASN A 894 -46.84 21.88 13.65
N GLY A 895 -45.89 21.71 14.56
CA GLY A 895 -46.15 21.58 15.99
C GLY A 895 -44.86 21.56 16.79
N VAL A 896 -44.27 22.73 17.01
CA VAL A 896 -43.24 22.91 18.04
C VAL A 896 -43.92 22.74 19.40
N SER A 897 -43.49 21.74 20.16
CA SER A 897 -43.69 21.69 21.62
C SER A 897 -42.41 21.20 22.26
N VAL A 898 -41.73 22.13 22.91
CA VAL A 898 -40.58 21.89 23.78
C VAL A 898 -41.13 21.34 25.09
N THR A 899 -40.82 20.08 25.40
CA THR A 899 -41.02 19.54 26.74
C THR A 899 -39.71 18.92 27.22
N THR A 900 -39.05 19.64 28.12
CA THR A 900 -37.92 19.19 28.93
C THR A 900 -38.28 17.90 29.67
N LYS A 901 -37.56 16.80 29.40
CA LYS A 901 -37.52 15.64 30.29
C LYS A 901 -36.08 15.27 30.64
N LYS A 902 -35.93 15.06 31.94
CA LYS A 902 -34.73 14.85 32.74
C LYS A 902 -33.82 13.75 32.19
N ILE A 903 -32.53 14.02 32.33
CA ILE A 903 -31.43 13.06 32.26
C ILE A 903 -31.73 11.86 33.17
N GLN A 904 -31.82 10.68 32.58
CA GLN A 904 -31.49 9.41 33.21
C GLN A 904 -30.51 8.68 32.28
N THR A 905 -29.31 8.52 32.80
CA THR A 905 -28.23 7.68 32.29
C THR A 905 -28.62 6.22 32.37
N GLU A 906 -28.79 5.57 31.22
CA GLU A 906 -28.44 4.17 30.96
C GLU A 906 -28.58 3.91 29.44
N LYS A 907 -27.45 3.69 28.76
CA LYS A 907 -27.46 3.24 27.35
C LYS A 907 -27.94 1.78 27.33
N SER A 908 -29.20 1.53 26.98
CA SER A 908 -29.59 0.17 26.57
C SER A 908 -29.07 -0.08 25.15
N SER A 909 -28.24 -1.12 25.01
CA SER A 909 -27.71 -1.60 23.74
C SER A 909 -28.82 -2.27 22.93
N SER A 910 -28.90 -1.99 21.62
CA SER A 910 -29.84 -2.62 20.69
C SER A 910 -29.40 -4.01 20.20
N ARG A 911 -28.25 -4.52 20.68
CA ARG A 911 -27.68 -5.81 20.23
C ARG A 911 -28.25 -6.99 21.02
N PRO A 912 -28.53 -8.13 20.37
CA PRO A 912 -29.07 -9.31 21.05
C PRO A 912 -28.03 -9.92 22.00
N THR A 913 -28.48 -10.38 23.19
CA THR A 913 -27.65 -11.10 24.16
C THR A 913 -27.66 -12.63 23.96
N ARG A 914 -28.68 -13.15 23.25
CA ARG A 914 -28.90 -14.57 23.00
C ARG A 914 -29.33 -14.82 21.55
N VAL A 915 -28.54 -15.58 20.80
CA VAL A 915 -28.83 -15.99 19.40
C VAL A 915 -28.53 -17.48 19.25
N ALA A 916 -29.41 -18.23 18.58
CA ALA A 916 -29.28 -19.68 18.44
C ALA A 916 -28.05 -20.10 17.60
N ASN A 917 -27.67 -19.29 16.61
CA ASN A 917 -26.52 -19.50 15.73
C ASN A 917 -25.71 -18.20 15.67
N ALA A 918 -25.00 -17.86 16.75
CA ALA A 918 -24.13 -16.69 16.75
C ALA A 918 -23.07 -16.86 15.65
N LYS A 919 -22.96 -15.89 14.74
CA LYS A 919 -21.95 -15.84 13.68
C LYS A 919 -20.75 -15.08 14.19
N LYS A 920 -19.56 -15.62 13.94
CA LYS A 920 -18.29 -15.03 14.35
C LYS A 920 -17.77 -14.06 13.30
N TYR A 921 -17.53 -12.81 13.70
CA TYR A 921 -16.94 -11.78 12.86
C TYR A 921 -15.63 -11.32 13.49
N ARG A 922 -14.48 -11.61 12.85
CA ARG A 922 -13.15 -11.35 13.43
C ARG A 922 -12.85 -9.85 13.64
N GLY A 923 -13.35 -9.26 14.73
CA GLY A 923 -13.14 -7.86 15.12
C GLY A 923 -14.39 -7.00 15.27
N PHE A 924 -15.60 -7.59 15.31
CA PHE A 924 -16.85 -6.84 15.48
C PHE A 924 -17.75 -7.47 16.54
N VAL A 925 -17.91 -6.80 17.69
CA VAL A 925 -18.82 -7.28 18.75
C VAL A 925 -20.28 -7.07 18.35
N THR A 926 -20.89 -8.14 17.85
CA THR A 926 -22.28 -8.14 17.37
C THR A 926 -23.28 -8.39 18.49
N TYR A 927 -22.81 -8.90 19.62
CA TYR A 927 -23.63 -9.40 20.72
C TYR A 927 -23.35 -8.65 22.02
N GLU A 928 -24.40 -8.37 22.77
CA GLU A 928 -24.26 -7.69 24.07
C GLU A 928 -23.85 -8.67 25.18
N ARG A 929 -23.19 -8.17 26.23
CA ARG A 929 -22.85 -9.01 27.38
C ARG A 929 -24.10 -9.38 28.15
N GLU A 930 -24.21 -10.65 28.50
CA GLU A 930 -25.13 -11.10 29.53
C GLU A 930 -24.36 -12.01 30.49
N GLY A 931 -24.28 -11.58 31.76
CA GLY A 931 -23.63 -12.33 32.84
C GLY A 931 -24.61 -13.31 33.49
N VAL A 932 -24.08 -14.24 34.28
CA VAL A 932 -24.90 -15.17 35.07
C VAL A 932 -25.44 -14.45 36.32
N SER A 933 -26.75 -14.54 36.53
CA SER A 933 -27.41 -14.00 37.72
C SER A 933 -27.15 -14.91 38.93
N TYR A 934 -26.98 -14.31 40.10
CA TYR A 934 -26.83 -15.04 41.37
C TYR A 934 -28.15 -15.09 42.13
N ARG A 935 -28.35 -16.16 42.92
CA ARG A 935 -29.48 -16.25 43.87
C ARG A 935 -29.39 -15.16 44.93
N ASP A 936 -30.53 -14.71 45.43
CA ASP A 936 -30.61 -13.68 46.46
C ASP A 936 -29.80 -14.11 47.70
N PRO A 937 -28.91 -13.25 48.24
CA PRO A 937 -28.13 -13.58 49.44
C PRO A 937 -28.97 -14.09 50.63
N ASN A 938 -30.20 -13.59 50.81
CA ASN A 938 -31.09 -13.97 51.90
C ASN A 938 -31.71 -15.36 51.71
N GLU A 939 -31.72 -15.88 50.49
CA GLU A 939 -32.08 -17.27 50.19
C GLU A 939 -30.86 -18.19 50.34
N ARG A 940 -29.69 -17.74 49.89
CA ARG A 940 -28.44 -18.52 49.95
C ARG A 940 -27.97 -18.85 51.35
N VAL A 941 -28.31 -18.03 52.35
CA VAL A 941 -27.98 -18.35 53.76
C VAL A 941 -28.84 -19.48 54.34
N LYS A 942 -29.88 -19.93 53.64
CA LYS A 942 -30.84 -20.95 54.12
C LYS A 942 -30.53 -22.35 53.59
N ASP A 943 -29.64 -22.51 52.61
CA ASP A 943 -29.27 -23.80 52.02
C ASP A 943 -27.83 -23.80 51.50
N TRP A 944 -27.38 -24.96 51.00
CA TRP A 944 -26.06 -25.14 50.38
C TRP A 944 -26.16 -25.39 48.87
N ASN A 945 -27.25 -24.98 48.22
CA ASN A 945 -27.43 -25.18 46.78
C ASN A 945 -26.61 -24.15 45.98
N GLU A 946 -26.42 -24.41 44.68
CA GLU A 946 -25.61 -23.57 43.78
C GLU A 946 -26.01 -22.09 43.83
N VAL A 947 -25.00 -21.21 43.82
CA VAL A 947 -25.12 -19.75 43.99
C VAL A 947 -25.50 -19.08 42.67
N ALA A 948 -25.03 -19.62 41.55
CA ALA A 948 -25.43 -19.21 40.22
C ALA A 948 -26.84 -19.75 39.87
N ILE A 949 -27.69 -18.90 39.31
CA ILE A 949 -28.95 -19.35 38.70
C ILE A 949 -28.57 -20.11 37.43
N GLU A 950 -28.82 -21.42 37.39
CA GLU A 950 -28.35 -22.36 36.36
C GLU A 950 -28.38 -21.76 34.95
N SER A 951 -27.20 -21.60 34.34
CA SER A 951 -27.09 -21.38 32.90
C SER A 951 -26.92 -22.74 32.23
N VAL A 952 -28.04 -23.36 31.85
CA VAL A 952 -28.03 -24.52 30.98
C VAL A 952 -27.29 -24.17 29.67
N PRO A 953 -26.46 -25.07 29.12
CA PRO A 953 -25.90 -24.90 27.78
C PRO A 953 -26.98 -24.48 26.77
N GLY A 954 -26.79 -23.36 26.10
CA GLY A 954 -27.83 -22.78 25.24
C GLY A 954 -27.36 -21.56 24.43
N PRO A 955 -28.28 -20.85 23.75
CA PRO A 955 -27.98 -19.71 22.87
C PRO A 955 -27.07 -18.64 23.51
N LEU A 956 -27.17 -18.46 24.84
CA LEU A 956 -26.33 -17.55 25.59
C LEU A 956 -24.84 -17.92 25.52
N LEU A 957 -24.47 -19.17 25.75
CA LEU A 957 -23.06 -19.62 25.71
C LEU A 957 -22.46 -19.53 24.32
N ASN A 958 -23.23 -19.91 23.30
CA ASN A 958 -22.81 -19.76 21.90
C ASN A 958 -22.57 -18.27 21.55
N THR A 959 -23.44 -17.39 22.06
CA THR A 959 -23.34 -15.94 21.87
C THR A 959 -22.16 -15.33 22.64
N GLN A 960 -21.96 -15.69 23.91
CA GLN A 960 -20.89 -15.13 24.73
C GLN A 960 -19.51 -15.66 24.34
N SER A 961 -19.39 -16.93 23.92
CA SER A 961 -18.13 -17.46 23.36
C SER A 961 -17.75 -16.77 22.03
N ALA A 962 -18.73 -16.46 21.18
CA ALA A 962 -18.51 -15.69 19.95
C ALA A 962 -17.89 -14.30 20.24
N ARG A 963 -18.30 -13.63 21.33
CA ARG A 963 -17.77 -12.30 21.73
C ARG A 963 -16.26 -12.31 21.96
N CYS A 964 -15.68 -13.43 22.42
CA CYS A 964 -14.24 -13.55 22.61
C CYS A 964 -13.46 -13.42 21.29
N MET A 965 -14.03 -13.94 20.22
CA MET A 965 -13.38 -13.96 18.92
C MET A 965 -13.75 -12.75 18.06
N ASP A 966 -14.90 -12.14 18.37
CA ASP A 966 -15.31 -10.83 17.87
C ASP A 966 -14.49 -9.68 18.45
N CYS A 967 -13.77 -9.90 19.56
CA CYS A 967 -12.90 -8.91 20.17
C CYS A 967 -11.84 -8.36 19.20
N GLY A 968 -11.40 -9.17 18.23
CA GLY A 968 -10.43 -8.78 17.21
C GLY A 968 -9.01 -8.55 17.72
N THR A 969 -8.84 -8.30 19.02
CA THR A 969 -7.59 -7.98 19.69
C THR A 969 -6.85 -9.27 20.09
N PRO A 970 -5.68 -9.59 19.51
CA PRO A 970 -5.00 -10.86 19.73
C PRO A 970 -4.12 -10.87 21.00
N PHE A 971 -4.14 -9.81 21.82
CA PHE A 971 -3.18 -9.60 22.91
C PHE A 971 -3.56 -10.29 24.24
N CYS A 972 -4.71 -10.98 24.32
CA CYS A 972 -5.19 -11.66 25.53
C CYS A 972 -4.47 -12.99 25.86
N HIS A 973 -3.64 -13.53 24.96
CA HIS A 973 -2.92 -14.80 25.11
C HIS A 973 -1.62 -14.70 25.96
N GLN A 974 -1.58 -13.87 27.02
CA GLN A 974 -0.34 -13.73 27.80
C GLN A 974 -0.19 -14.86 28.85
N GLU A 975 0.95 -15.54 28.88
CA GLU A 975 1.21 -16.69 29.77
C GLU A 975 1.99 -16.34 31.07
N SER A 976 2.30 -15.08 31.36
CA SER A 976 2.90 -14.70 32.66
C SER A 976 2.83 -13.20 32.99
N SER A 977 2.76 -12.91 34.30
CA SER A 977 2.65 -11.60 34.99
C SER A 977 1.89 -10.53 34.22
N GLY A 978 0.57 -10.53 34.37
CA GLY A 978 -0.38 -9.67 33.64
C GLY A 978 -1.45 -10.45 32.86
N ALA A 979 -1.36 -11.78 32.83
CA ALA A 979 -2.43 -12.65 32.37
C ALA A 979 -3.68 -12.44 33.24
N GLY A 980 -4.83 -12.24 32.59
CA GLY A 980 -6.07 -12.04 33.33
C GLY A 980 -6.44 -13.19 34.26
N CYS A 981 -6.06 -14.41 33.90
CA CYS A 981 -6.19 -15.57 34.77
C CYS A 981 -4.87 -15.86 35.51
N PRO A 982 -4.87 -15.85 36.86
CA PRO A 982 -3.70 -16.23 37.66
C PRO A 982 -3.20 -17.66 37.41
N LEU A 983 -4.05 -18.55 36.88
CA LEU A 983 -3.71 -19.93 36.54
C LEU A 983 -3.10 -20.07 35.14
N GLY A 984 -3.06 -18.98 34.35
CA GLY A 984 -2.56 -19.03 32.98
C GLY A 984 -3.54 -19.68 31.99
N ASN A 985 -4.83 -19.72 32.30
CA ASN A 985 -5.83 -20.36 31.43
C ASN A 985 -5.81 -19.82 29.99
N LYS A 986 -5.79 -20.73 29.01
CA LYS A 986 -5.85 -20.45 27.56
C LYS A 986 -7.26 -20.08 27.10
N ILE A 987 -7.79 -19.00 27.66
CA ILE A 987 -9.19 -18.57 27.55
C ILE A 987 -9.72 -18.45 26.11
N PRO A 988 -9.01 -17.82 25.16
CA PRO A 988 -9.53 -17.71 23.81
C PRO A 988 -9.64 -19.06 23.10
N GLU A 989 -8.80 -20.03 23.47
CA GLU A 989 -8.78 -21.36 22.85
C GLU A 989 -9.96 -22.20 23.30
N PHE A 990 -10.22 -22.31 24.62
CA PHE A 990 -11.39 -23.05 25.08
C PHE A 990 -12.70 -22.32 24.70
N ASN A 991 -12.72 -20.98 24.66
CA ASN A 991 -13.89 -20.23 24.19
C ASN A 991 -14.18 -20.52 22.70
N GLU A 992 -13.16 -20.61 21.86
CA GLU A 992 -13.32 -20.99 20.45
C GLU A 992 -13.87 -22.41 20.32
N LEU A 993 -13.35 -23.34 21.09
CA LEU A 993 -13.80 -24.74 21.08
C LEU A 993 -15.25 -24.86 21.55
N VAL A 994 -15.65 -24.11 22.57
CA VAL A 994 -17.06 -24.01 23.00
C VAL A 994 -17.94 -23.44 21.90
N HIS A 995 -17.51 -22.37 21.22
CA HIS A 995 -18.25 -21.79 20.11
C HIS A 995 -18.46 -22.79 18.96
N GLN A 996 -17.46 -23.61 18.68
CA GLN A 996 -17.50 -24.68 17.67
C GLN A 996 -18.27 -25.93 18.13
N ASN A 997 -18.88 -25.93 19.33
CA ASN A 997 -19.50 -27.10 19.97
C ASN A 997 -18.54 -28.29 20.18
N ARG A 998 -17.23 -28.03 20.30
CA ARG A 998 -16.18 -29.04 20.55
C ARG A 998 -15.87 -29.15 22.03
N TRP A 999 -16.88 -29.57 22.80
CA TRP A 999 -16.87 -29.54 24.26
C TRP A 999 -15.77 -30.39 24.91
N ARG A 1000 -15.49 -31.58 24.36
CA ARG A 1000 -14.44 -32.46 24.89
C ARG A 1000 -13.06 -31.80 24.80
N GLU A 1001 -12.76 -31.20 23.66
CA GLU A 1001 -11.49 -30.50 23.44
C GLU A 1001 -11.41 -29.21 24.26
N ALA A 1002 -12.53 -28.52 24.47
CA ALA A 1002 -12.59 -27.37 25.36
C ALA A 1002 -12.24 -27.77 26.80
N LEU A 1003 -12.74 -28.92 27.27
CA LEU A 1003 -12.41 -29.48 28.57
C LEU A 1003 -10.93 -29.88 28.65
N ASP A 1004 -10.42 -30.61 27.66
CA ASP A 1004 -9.01 -31.01 27.62
C ASP A 1004 -8.10 -29.77 27.63
N ARG A 1005 -8.48 -28.70 26.90
CA ARG A 1005 -7.77 -27.41 26.89
C ARG A 1005 -7.80 -26.68 28.23
N LEU A 1006 -8.92 -26.74 28.95
CA LEU A 1006 -9.06 -26.12 30.28
C LEU A 1006 -8.22 -26.87 31.32
N LEU A 1007 -8.20 -28.21 31.25
CA LEU A 1007 -7.42 -29.08 32.14
C LEU A 1007 -5.90 -28.97 31.92
N GLU A 1008 -5.43 -28.44 30.77
CA GLU A 1008 -3.99 -28.17 30.55
C GLU A 1008 -3.41 -27.20 31.58
N THR A 1009 -4.20 -26.24 32.05
CA THR A 1009 -3.74 -25.12 32.89
C THR A 1009 -4.41 -25.07 34.26
N ASN A 1010 -5.52 -25.79 34.44
CA ASN A 1010 -6.32 -25.76 35.65
C ASN A 1010 -6.52 -27.16 36.22
N ASN A 1011 -5.95 -27.40 37.42
CA ASN A 1011 -6.04 -28.70 38.09
C ASN A 1011 -7.37 -28.93 38.82
N PHE A 1012 -8.16 -27.87 39.05
CA PHE A 1012 -9.40 -27.91 39.84
C PHE A 1012 -10.51 -27.07 39.17
N PRO A 1013 -10.81 -27.29 37.88
CA PRO A 1013 -11.76 -26.46 37.16
C PRO A 1013 -13.14 -26.48 37.83
N GLU A 1014 -13.55 -27.60 38.42
CA GLU A 1014 -14.81 -27.76 39.14
C GLU A 1014 -15.00 -26.82 40.32
N PHE A 1015 -13.90 -26.37 40.93
CA PHE A 1015 -13.93 -25.34 41.96
C PHE A 1015 -13.83 -23.95 41.34
N THR A 1016 -12.86 -23.72 40.45
CA THR A 1016 -12.60 -22.37 39.90
C THR A 1016 -13.75 -21.83 39.08
N GLY A 1017 -14.45 -22.66 38.28
CA GLY A 1017 -15.61 -22.22 37.49
C GLY A 1017 -16.74 -21.61 38.36
N ARG A 1018 -16.84 -22.03 39.63
CA ARG A 1018 -17.90 -21.63 40.57
C ARG A 1018 -17.46 -20.53 41.52
N VAL A 1019 -16.31 -20.69 42.17
CA VAL A 1019 -15.87 -19.76 43.24
C VAL A 1019 -14.88 -18.69 42.79
N CYS A 1020 -14.37 -18.74 41.55
CA CYS A 1020 -13.39 -17.76 41.08
C CYS A 1020 -13.98 -16.34 41.03
N PRO A 1021 -13.22 -15.30 41.46
CA PRO A 1021 -13.61 -13.89 41.32
C PRO A 1021 -13.47 -13.35 39.87
N ALA A 1022 -13.10 -14.20 38.90
CA ALA A 1022 -12.98 -13.90 37.47
C ALA A 1022 -12.11 -12.67 37.12
N PRO A 1023 -10.86 -12.56 37.63
CA PRO A 1023 -9.93 -11.49 37.25
C PRO A 1023 -9.64 -11.46 35.74
N CYS A 1024 -9.87 -12.59 35.06
CA CYS A 1024 -9.73 -12.75 33.62
C CYS A 1024 -10.74 -11.92 32.83
N GLU A 1025 -11.93 -11.68 33.37
CA GLU A 1025 -12.92 -10.81 32.75
C GLU A 1025 -12.54 -9.33 32.89
N GLY A 1026 -11.98 -8.93 34.03
CA GLY A 1026 -11.44 -7.57 34.23
C GLY A 1026 -10.24 -7.27 33.34
N SER A 1027 -9.47 -8.30 32.97
CA SER A 1027 -8.31 -8.19 32.09
C SER A 1027 -8.62 -8.54 30.64
N CYS A 1028 -9.88 -8.81 30.30
CA CYS A 1028 -10.29 -9.12 28.95
C CYS A 1028 -10.07 -7.89 28.07
N VAL A 1029 -9.22 -7.99 27.06
CA VAL A 1029 -8.87 -6.89 26.15
C VAL A 1029 -10.07 -6.34 25.35
N LEU A 1030 -11.18 -7.08 25.30
CA LEU A 1030 -12.45 -6.55 24.81
C LEU A 1030 -12.94 -5.37 25.66
N GLY A 1031 -12.67 -5.40 26.97
CA GLY A 1031 -12.95 -4.36 27.96
C GLY A 1031 -12.43 -2.97 27.59
N ILE A 1032 -11.46 -2.87 26.68
CA ILE A 1032 -10.92 -1.59 26.19
C ILE A 1032 -11.95 -0.84 25.33
N ILE A 1033 -12.79 -1.58 24.61
CA ILE A 1033 -13.72 -1.04 23.61
C ILE A 1033 -15.17 -1.47 23.80
N GLU A 1034 -15.45 -2.48 24.64
CA GLU A 1034 -16.77 -3.06 24.89
C GLU A 1034 -16.81 -3.89 26.19
N ASN A 1035 -17.99 -4.23 26.70
CA ASN A 1035 -18.12 -5.13 27.86
C ASN A 1035 -17.34 -6.44 27.69
N PRO A 1036 -16.62 -6.95 28.71
CA PRO A 1036 -15.77 -8.13 28.57
C PRO A 1036 -16.59 -9.41 28.30
N VAL A 1037 -15.89 -10.46 27.89
CA VAL A 1037 -16.45 -11.81 27.70
C VAL A 1037 -16.82 -12.38 29.07
N SER A 1038 -17.94 -13.11 29.19
CA SER A 1038 -18.32 -13.85 30.40
C SER A 1038 -17.55 -15.17 30.52
N ILE A 1039 -16.22 -15.06 30.67
CA ILE A 1039 -15.27 -16.17 30.69
C ILE A 1039 -15.60 -17.16 31.82
N LYS A 1040 -15.99 -16.66 33.01
CA LYS A 1040 -16.31 -17.52 34.15
C LYS A 1040 -17.50 -18.45 33.84
N SER A 1041 -18.51 -17.90 33.19
CA SER A 1041 -19.71 -18.64 32.81
C SER A 1041 -19.39 -19.73 31.78
N ILE A 1042 -18.53 -19.42 30.81
CA ILE A 1042 -18.08 -20.40 29.81
C ILE A 1042 -17.26 -21.51 30.48
N GLU A 1043 -16.34 -21.16 31.40
CA GLU A 1043 -15.55 -22.11 32.17
C GLU A 1043 -16.45 -23.07 32.98
N CYS A 1044 -17.43 -22.53 33.72
CA CYS A 1044 -18.41 -23.32 34.48
C CYS A 1044 -19.16 -24.32 33.60
N SER A 1045 -19.64 -23.89 32.42
CA SER A 1045 -20.39 -24.76 31.52
C SER A 1045 -19.57 -25.87 30.88
N ILE A 1046 -18.27 -25.65 30.64
CA ILE A 1046 -17.36 -26.72 30.17
C ILE A 1046 -17.31 -27.87 31.20
N ILE A 1047 -17.24 -27.52 32.49
CA ILE A 1047 -17.16 -28.49 33.58
C ILE A 1047 -18.49 -29.23 33.73
N ASP A 1048 -19.61 -28.51 33.75
CA ASP A 1048 -20.93 -29.10 33.90
C ASP A 1048 -21.21 -30.10 32.77
N LYS A 1049 -20.82 -29.72 31.54
CA LYS A 1049 -20.87 -30.62 30.38
C LYS A 1049 -19.94 -31.83 30.55
N GLY A 1050 -18.75 -31.62 31.13
CA GLY A 1050 -17.81 -32.70 31.45
C GLY A 1050 -18.35 -33.72 32.45
N PHE A 1051 -19.10 -33.29 33.47
CA PHE A 1051 -19.77 -34.21 34.40
C PHE A 1051 -21.01 -34.86 33.77
N GLU A 1052 -21.82 -34.11 33.01
CA GLU A 1052 -23.00 -34.63 32.29
C GLU A 1052 -22.63 -35.75 31.32
N GLU A 1053 -21.56 -35.58 30.54
CA GLU A 1053 -21.07 -36.54 29.55
C GLU A 1053 -20.18 -37.65 30.16
N GLY A 1054 -19.97 -37.63 31.48
CA GLY A 1054 -19.14 -38.62 32.19
C GLY A 1054 -17.62 -38.53 31.90
N TRP A 1055 -17.16 -37.42 31.31
CA TRP A 1055 -15.74 -37.14 31.06
C TRP A 1055 -14.97 -36.81 32.33
N MET A 1056 -15.67 -36.27 33.32
CA MET A 1056 -15.20 -36.04 34.68
C MET A 1056 -15.97 -36.94 35.64
N VAL A 1057 -15.25 -37.65 36.51
CA VAL A 1057 -15.84 -38.55 37.51
C VAL A 1057 -15.27 -38.19 38.87
N PRO A 1058 -16.12 -38.01 39.91
CA PRO A 1058 -15.64 -37.77 41.26
C PRO A 1058 -14.72 -38.92 41.71
N ARG A 1059 -13.53 -38.58 42.19
CA ARG A 1059 -12.59 -39.54 42.78
C ARG A 1059 -12.57 -39.32 44.30
N PRO A 1060 -13.48 -39.94 45.05
CA PRO A 1060 -13.45 -39.83 46.51
C PRO A 1060 -12.11 -40.38 47.03
N PRO A 1061 -11.45 -39.67 47.96
CA PRO A 1061 -10.22 -40.17 48.56
C PRO A 1061 -10.50 -41.45 49.35
N LEU A 1062 -9.55 -42.39 49.32
CA LEU A 1062 -9.66 -43.68 50.02
C LEU A 1062 -9.80 -43.53 51.54
N GLN A 1063 -9.30 -42.43 52.10
CA GLN A 1063 -9.52 -42.00 53.48
C GLN A 1063 -9.83 -40.50 53.50
N ARG A 1064 -10.87 -40.12 54.24
CA ARG A 1064 -11.11 -38.73 54.61
C ARG A 1064 -10.14 -38.36 55.73
N THR A 1065 -9.25 -37.40 55.47
CA THR A 1065 -8.48 -36.69 56.51
C THR A 1065 -9.32 -35.63 57.19
#